data_AF-A0A9D7QN94-F1
#
_entry.id   AF-A0A9D7QN94-F1
#
_cell.length_a   1.000
_cell.length_b   1.000
_cell.length_c   1.000
_cell.angle_alpha   90.00
_cell.angle_beta   90.00
_cell.angle_gamma   90.00
#
_symmetry.space_group_name_H-M   'P 1'
#
loop_
_entity.id
_entity.type
_entity.pdbx_description
1 polymer ?
#
loop_
_entity_poly.entity_id
_entity_poly.type
_entity_poly.pdbx_seq_one_letter_code
_entity_poly.pdbx_strand_id
1 'polypeptide(L)'
;MKNSLLVLGVLCCLILILSNFTIKMDAAQPFHTPQELAMIQHRMQTPIGPGEYFQPSSSCRGCHGYDTLGFANVDENGIDVNLFDRWQSTMMALSAKDPLWRAKVSQEILINPAHALGLQTKCTSCHAPMGHYTAIYHGATSYTIADLVNDSLGLDGVSCAGCHTIGPSVGSTFSGIIPYDTTRNIYGPFTFPFAGPMQLYEGYTPVYSPHMDNSAVCSSCHTLLTETVDLAGNYTGGQFVEQATYHEYLNSDFPANNIKCQTCHMPQVADPIVIANGYLSLQARFPFNQHKFAGANHFMLDLIKNNKSSLGIDVPDANFDSSMAANLDMLQKQSVEFELINDGITADTAYFRVKITNKAGHKFPSGYPSRRAVLQLVMLDALNDTIFRSGIFDSEYRITGESPQFEQHYGVINQNNKTQIYEMVMGDVNGDFTSVLERAAILLKDNRIPPIGFTTTAPMYDTVVISADALADADFNKIGSVEGSGIDEVIFKIPVAGYTGTISVKAKLYYQAVPPKWLDEMFTLNSAAIDTFRNMYMAADKDPILVAADSLTDVLSGLNQIADANNAFQVWPTITSGREINFSIRTNEPVISVSLYTSNGKKISQMNNRTTKGINKYSLPDVAGTYLLKLTTSEKSYYKKIIKY
;
A
#
# COMPACT_ATOMS: atom_id res chain seq x y z
N MET A 1 -71.54 38.65 -50.02
CA MET A 1 -70.33 38.76 -49.15
C MET A 1 -70.53 38.27 -47.72
N LYS A 2 -71.72 38.36 -47.10
CA LYS A 2 -71.92 37.92 -45.69
C LYS A 2 -71.83 36.40 -45.45
N ASN A 3 -72.23 35.55 -46.40
CA ASN A 3 -72.23 34.09 -46.18
C ASN A 3 -70.84 33.44 -46.31
N SER A 4 -69.93 33.99 -47.13
CA SER A 4 -68.57 33.44 -47.29
C SER A 4 -67.68 33.68 -46.07
N LEU A 5 -67.87 34.80 -45.35
CA LEU A 5 -67.13 35.09 -44.10
C LEU A 5 -67.55 34.18 -42.94
N LEU A 6 -68.82 33.77 -42.89
CA LEU A 6 -69.30 32.84 -41.86
C LEU A 6 -68.71 31.44 -42.07
N VAL A 7 -68.65 30.97 -43.31
CA VAL A 7 -68.05 29.67 -43.65
C VAL A 7 -66.54 29.68 -43.38
N LEU A 8 -65.84 30.77 -43.70
CA LEU A 8 -64.41 30.90 -43.41
C LEU A 8 -64.15 30.94 -41.89
N GLY A 9 -64.99 31.64 -41.13
CA GLY A 9 -64.89 31.70 -39.67
C GLY A 9 -65.12 30.34 -39.02
N VAL A 10 -66.12 29.58 -39.48
CA VAL A 10 -66.38 28.22 -39.00
C VAL A 10 -65.23 27.28 -39.37
N LEU A 11 -64.67 27.38 -40.58
CA LEU A 11 -63.52 26.55 -40.98
C LEU A 11 -62.28 26.87 -40.14
N CYS A 12 -61.97 28.15 -39.91
CA CYS A 12 -60.86 28.56 -39.06
C CYS A 12 -61.06 28.11 -37.61
N CYS A 13 -62.26 28.21 -37.06
CA CYS A 13 -62.57 27.68 -35.73
C CYS A 13 -62.43 26.15 -35.69
N LEU A 14 -62.86 25.43 -36.72
CA LEU A 14 -62.71 23.97 -36.78
C LEU A 14 -61.24 23.56 -36.85
N ILE A 15 -60.43 24.27 -37.64
CA ILE A 15 -58.98 24.04 -37.74
C ILE A 15 -58.30 24.35 -36.41
N LEU A 16 -58.68 25.42 -35.70
CA LEU A 16 -58.14 25.77 -34.38
C LEU A 16 -58.55 24.76 -33.29
N ILE A 17 -59.77 24.22 -33.36
CA ILE A 17 -60.23 23.17 -32.46
C ILE A 17 -59.47 21.87 -32.75
N LEU A 18 -59.34 21.47 -34.02
CA LEU A 18 -58.61 20.27 -34.43
C LEU A 18 -57.10 20.39 -34.20
N SER A 19 -56.50 21.58 -34.30
CA SER A 19 -55.07 21.80 -34.00
C SER A 19 -54.76 21.77 -32.51
N ASN A 20 -55.75 22.02 -31.64
CA ASN A 20 -55.64 21.86 -30.19
C ASN A 20 -55.98 20.44 -29.72
N PHE A 21 -56.48 19.56 -30.61
CA PHE A 21 -56.50 18.12 -30.41
C PHE A 21 -55.13 17.52 -30.78
N THR A 22 -54.06 17.95 -30.10
CA THR A 22 -52.90 17.08 -29.97
C THR A 22 -53.37 15.88 -29.16
N ILE A 23 -53.45 14.71 -29.80
CA ILE A 23 -53.49 13.44 -29.07
C ILE A 23 -52.28 13.50 -28.14
N LYS A 24 -52.51 13.72 -26.85
CA LYS A 24 -51.49 13.44 -25.84
C LYS A 24 -51.26 11.95 -25.96
N MET A 25 -50.29 11.56 -26.78
CA MET A 25 -49.70 10.25 -26.64
C MET A 25 -49.18 10.26 -25.21
N ASP A 26 -49.73 9.39 -24.37
CA ASP A 26 -49.15 9.16 -23.05
C ASP A 26 -47.65 9.00 -23.25
N ALA A 27 -46.86 9.75 -22.48
CA ALA A 27 -45.41 9.68 -22.58
C ALA A 27 -45.03 8.20 -22.57
N ALA A 28 -44.45 7.73 -23.68
CA ALA A 28 -44.20 6.32 -23.88
C ALA A 28 -43.43 5.82 -22.66
N GLN A 29 -44.07 4.97 -21.86
CA GLN A 29 -43.39 4.37 -20.72
C GLN A 29 -42.31 3.49 -21.33
N PRO A 30 -41.02 3.76 -21.08
CA PRO A 30 -39.97 2.93 -21.62
C PRO A 30 -40.20 1.50 -21.12
N PHE A 31 -40.29 0.56 -22.07
CA PHE A 31 -40.57 -0.86 -21.77
C PHE A 31 -39.49 -1.47 -20.85
N HIS A 32 -38.27 -0.97 -20.98
CA HIS A 32 -37.14 -1.31 -20.14
C HIS A 32 -36.82 -0.13 -19.20
N THR A 33 -36.50 -0.44 -17.96
CA THR A 33 -35.84 0.50 -17.05
C THR A 33 -34.50 0.98 -17.63
N PRO A 34 -34.00 2.15 -17.23
CA PRO A 34 -32.66 2.60 -17.62
C PRO A 34 -31.56 1.55 -17.35
N GLN A 35 -31.73 0.77 -16.28
CA GLN A 35 -30.84 -0.32 -15.89
C GLN A 35 -30.91 -1.49 -16.88
N GLU A 36 -32.11 -1.90 -17.29
CA GLU A 36 -32.29 -2.96 -18.30
C GLU A 36 -31.78 -2.53 -19.68
N LEU A 37 -32.02 -1.27 -20.07
CA LEU A 37 -31.45 -0.70 -21.30
C LEU A 37 -29.93 -0.68 -21.29
N ALA A 38 -29.32 -0.27 -20.17
CA ALA A 38 -27.87 -0.31 -20.00
C ALA A 38 -27.35 -1.76 -20.11
N MET A 39 -28.00 -2.73 -19.46
CA MET A 39 -27.62 -4.14 -19.57
C MET A 39 -27.70 -4.68 -21.02
N ILE A 40 -28.75 -4.33 -21.75
CA ILE A 40 -28.92 -4.74 -23.16
C ILE A 40 -27.83 -4.09 -24.02
N GLN A 41 -27.60 -2.79 -23.86
CA GLN A 41 -26.55 -2.06 -24.60
C GLN A 41 -25.15 -2.59 -24.29
N HIS A 42 -24.86 -2.96 -23.05
CA HIS A 42 -23.58 -3.56 -22.65
C HIS A 42 -23.36 -4.97 -23.19
N ARG A 43 -24.42 -5.70 -23.56
CA ARG A 43 -24.31 -7.01 -24.25
C ARG A 43 -24.27 -6.91 -25.78
N MET A 44 -24.51 -5.72 -26.33
CA MET A 44 -24.53 -5.45 -27.77
C MET A 44 -23.27 -4.71 -28.23
N GLN A 45 -22.10 -5.08 -27.70
CA GLN A 45 -20.84 -4.58 -28.27
C GLN A 45 -20.46 -5.38 -29.50
N THR A 46 -19.88 -4.69 -30.49
CA THR A 46 -19.40 -5.34 -31.71
C THR A 46 -18.13 -6.13 -31.38
N PRO A 47 -18.03 -7.41 -31.78
CA PRO A 47 -16.81 -8.19 -31.66
C PRO A 47 -15.62 -7.50 -32.33
N ILE A 48 -14.39 -7.87 -31.93
CA ILE A 48 -13.17 -7.26 -32.48
C ILE A 48 -13.19 -7.26 -34.00
N GLY A 49 -13.19 -6.06 -34.57
CA GLY A 49 -13.20 -5.81 -35.99
C GLY A 49 -11.87 -6.15 -36.66
N PRO A 50 -11.81 -6.27 -38.00
CA PRO A 50 -10.55 -6.38 -38.72
C PRO A 50 -9.62 -5.20 -38.42
N GLY A 51 -8.36 -5.48 -38.07
CA GLY A 51 -7.36 -4.45 -37.75
C GLY A 51 -7.39 -3.95 -36.29
N GLU A 52 -8.35 -4.40 -35.47
CA GLU A 52 -8.38 -4.14 -34.03
C GLU A 52 -7.66 -5.26 -33.25
N TYR A 53 -7.06 -4.88 -32.11
CA TYR A 53 -6.28 -5.80 -31.26
C TYR A 53 -6.91 -6.01 -29.88
N PHE A 54 -7.63 -5.01 -29.35
CA PHE A 54 -8.20 -5.05 -28.00
C PHE A 54 -9.66 -4.59 -27.97
N GLN A 55 -10.42 -5.09 -27.00
CA GLN A 55 -11.70 -4.51 -26.57
C GLN A 55 -11.53 -3.76 -25.24
N PRO A 56 -12.35 -2.73 -24.97
CA PRO A 56 -12.41 -2.09 -23.66
C PRO A 56 -13.06 -3.03 -22.61
N SER A 57 -12.75 -2.82 -21.34
CA SER A 57 -13.28 -3.55 -20.17
C SER A 57 -14.82 -3.62 -20.16
N SER A 58 -15.47 -2.57 -20.68
CA SER A 58 -16.92 -2.49 -20.78
C SER A 58 -17.53 -3.63 -21.60
N SER A 59 -16.77 -4.25 -22.51
CA SER A 59 -17.19 -5.43 -23.28
C SER A 59 -17.32 -6.66 -22.38
N CYS A 60 -16.38 -6.80 -21.45
CA CYS A 60 -16.31 -7.92 -20.52
C CYS A 60 -17.39 -7.84 -19.41
N ARG A 61 -17.85 -6.62 -19.08
CA ARG A 61 -18.79 -6.33 -17.98
C ARG A 61 -20.09 -7.13 -18.06
N GLY A 62 -20.65 -7.33 -19.25
CA GLY A 62 -21.95 -7.99 -19.42
C GLY A 62 -21.96 -9.43 -18.92
N CYS A 63 -20.83 -10.13 -19.01
CA CYS A 63 -20.64 -11.51 -18.57
C CYS A 63 -19.92 -11.62 -17.22
N HIS A 64 -18.90 -10.80 -16.99
CA HIS A 64 -18.01 -10.89 -15.80
C HIS A 64 -18.30 -9.83 -14.72
N GLY A 65 -19.40 -9.08 -14.87
CA GLY A 65 -19.91 -8.11 -13.88
C GLY A 65 -21.06 -8.67 -13.04
N TYR A 66 -21.66 -7.79 -12.22
CA TYR A 66 -22.77 -8.12 -11.32
C TYR A 66 -23.90 -8.90 -12.02
N ASP A 67 -24.28 -10.05 -11.46
CA ASP A 67 -25.42 -10.85 -11.93
C ASP A 67 -26.69 -10.52 -11.15
N THR A 68 -27.66 -9.90 -11.82
CA THR A 68 -28.95 -9.56 -11.20
C THR A 68 -29.78 -10.79 -10.81
N LEU A 69 -29.46 -11.97 -11.36
CA LEU A 69 -30.15 -13.22 -11.01
C LEU A 69 -29.45 -13.98 -9.88
N GLY A 70 -28.24 -13.59 -9.48
CA GLY A 70 -27.48 -14.24 -8.41
C GLY A 70 -27.05 -15.68 -8.71
N PHE A 71 -26.83 -16.04 -9.98
CA PHE A 71 -26.36 -17.38 -10.38
C PHE A 71 -24.88 -17.39 -10.74
N ALA A 72 -24.40 -16.35 -11.42
CA ALA A 72 -23.02 -16.19 -11.84
C ALA A 72 -22.32 -15.13 -11.00
N ASN A 73 -21.00 -15.22 -10.94
CA ASN A 73 -20.12 -14.29 -10.23
C ASN A 73 -20.47 -14.14 -8.73
N VAL A 74 -21.10 -15.13 -8.12
CA VAL A 74 -21.38 -15.20 -6.69
C VAL A 74 -20.71 -16.42 -6.07
N ASP A 75 -20.32 -16.29 -4.80
CA ASP A 75 -19.80 -17.40 -4.00
C ASP A 75 -20.94 -18.31 -3.47
N GLU A 76 -20.60 -19.36 -2.72
CA GLU A 76 -21.60 -20.31 -2.22
C GLU A 76 -22.61 -19.68 -1.24
N ASN A 77 -22.27 -18.52 -0.65
CA ASN A 77 -23.13 -17.76 0.24
C ASN A 77 -23.97 -16.71 -0.50
N GLY A 78 -23.85 -16.63 -1.83
CA GLY A 78 -24.52 -15.63 -2.66
C GLY A 78 -23.87 -14.24 -2.59
N ILE A 79 -22.64 -14.14 -2.08
CA ILE A 79 -21.89 -12.87 -2.07
C ILE A 79 -21.32 -12.62 -3.45
N ASP A 80 -21.50 -11.41 -3.95
CA ASP A 80 -20.95 -10.97 -5.21
C ASP A 80 -19.40 -10.94 -5.20
N VAL A 81 -18.81 -11.67 -6.13
CA VAL A 81 -17.37 -11.79 -6.36
C VAL A 81 -16.98 -11.41 -7.79
N ASN A 82 -17.85 -10.70 -8.52
CA ASN A 82 -17.61 -10.35 -9.91
C ASN A 82 -16.29 -9.59 -10.14
N LEU A 83 -15.66 -9.88 -11.29
CA LEU A 83 -14.31 -9.41 -11.58
C LEU A 83 -14.30 -7.93 -11.98
N PHE A 84 -15.30 -7.50 -12.73
CA PHE A 84 -15.39 -6.13 -13.24
C PHE A 84 -15.45 -5.11 -12.10
N ASP A 85 -16.33 -5.32 -11.12
CA ASP A 85 -16.56 -4.40 -10.02
C ASP A 85 -15.37 -4.30 -9.06
N ARG A 86 -14.68 -5.43 -8.86
CA ARG A 86 -13.44 -5.47 -8.08
C ARG A 86 -12.30 -4.76 -8.79
N TRP A 87 -12.19 -4.88 -10.12
CA TRP A 87 -11.13 -4.25 -10.90
C TRP A 87 -11.31 -2.74 -11.08
N GLN A 88 -12.53 -2.26 -11.40
CA GLN A 88 -12.76 -0.89 -11.88
C GLN A 88 -12.39 0.23 -10.88
N SER A 89 -12.22 -0.11 -9.60
CA SER A 89 -11.83 0.82 -8.53
C SER A 89 -10.35 0.68 -8.11
N THR A 90 -9.57 -0.14 -8.81
CA THR A 90 -8.14 -0.36 -8.51
C THR A 90 -7.26 0.64 -9.24
N MET A 91 -6.02 0.81 -8.77
CA MET A 91 -5.04 1.65 -9.48
C MET A 91 -4.71 1.12 -10.89
N MET A 92 -4.97 -0.16 -11.20
CA MET A 92 -4.82 -0.69 -12.57
C MET A 92 -5.85 -0.08 -13.51
N ALA A 93 -7.13 -0.13 -13.15
CA ALA A 93 -8.21 0.50 -13.92
C ALA A 93 -8.06 2.02 -14.01
N LEU A 94 -7.53 2.64 -12.95
CA LEU A 94 -7.40 4.09 -12.83
C LEU A 94 -6.06 4.63 -13.33
N SER A 95 -5.15 3.77 -13.79
CA SER A 95 -3.76 4.11 -14.14
C SER A 95 -3.61 5.26 -15.16
N ALA A 96 -4.50 5.34 -16.15
CA ALA A 96 -4.54 6.41 -17.15
C ALA A 96 -5.26 7.69 -16.70
N LYS A 97 -6.03 7.61 -15.60
CA LYS A 97 -6.83 8.71 -15.02
C LYS A 97 -6.24 9.26 -13.72
N ASP A 98 -5.18 8.63 -13.20
CA ASP A 98 -4.47 9.05 -12.00
C ASP A 98 -3.92 10.49 -12.16
N PRO A 99 -4.41 11.46 -11.36
CA PRO A 99 -3.98 12.86 -11.46
C PRO A 99 -2.52 13.06 -11.05
N LEU A 100 -1.97 12.26 -10.13
CA LEU A 100 -0.55 12.32 -9.78
C LEU A 100 0.29 11.88 -10.98
N TRP A 101 -0.06 10.77 -11.62
CA TRP A 101 0.64 10.30 -12.81
C TRP A 101 0.61 11.34 -13.93
N ARG A 102 -0.56 11.92 -14.24
CA ARG A 102 -0.68 12.97 -15.26
C ARG A 102 0.15 14.21 -14.94
N ALA A 103 0.15 14.64 -13.68
CA ALA A 103 0.98 15.75 -13.23
C ALA A 103 2.47 15.41 -13.36
N LYS A 104 2.86 14.18 -13.04
CA LYS A 104 4.24 13.72 -13.13
C LYS A 104 4.73 13.65 -14.59
N VAL A 105 3.94 13.06 -15.50
CA VAL A 105 4.24 13.11 -16.94
C VAL A 105 4.39 14.56 -17.41
N SER A 106 3.50 15.45 -16.95
CA SER A 106 3.60 16.87 -17.26
C SER A 106 4.88 17.52 -16.72
N GLN A 107 5.37 17.12 -15.55
CA GLN A 107 6.64 17.60 -15.01
C GLN A 107 7.80 17.17 -15.91
N GLU A 108 7.89 15.88 -16.25
CA GLU A 108 8.98 15.35 -17.08
C GLU A 108 9.07 16.09 -18.43
N ILE A 109 7.95 16.29 -19.12
CA ILE A 109 7.94 16.98 -20.43
C ILE A 109 8.20 18.49 -20.33
N LEU A 110 7.92 19.13 -19.19
CA LEU A 110 8.26 20.54 -18.98
C LEU A 110 9.74 20.73 -18.67
N ILE A 111 10.34 19.76 -17.97
CA ILE A 111 11.76 19.76 -17.63
C ILE A 111 12.61 19.45 -18.88
N ASN A 112 12.22 18.43 -19.66
CA ASN A 112 12.93 18.04 -20.87
C ASN A 112 12.00 18.02 -22.11
N PRO A 113 11.62 19.20 -22.66
CA PRO A 113 10.69 19.29 -23.79
C PRO A 113 11.18 18.57 -25.05
N ALA A 114 12.50 18.49 -25.26
CA ALA A 114 13.08 17.77 -26.40
C ALA A 114 12.77 16.27 -26.38
N HIS A 115 12.53 15.70 -25.19
CA HIS A 115 12.25 14.28 -25.00
C HIS A 115 10.75 13.98 -24.81
N ALA A 116 9.89 14.99 -24.94
CA ALA A 116 8.48 14.91 -24.58
C ALA A 116 7.73 13.74 -25.26
N LEU A 117 8.03 13.42 -26.52
CA LEU A 117 7.40 12.29 -27.23
C LEU A 117 7.85 10.94 -26.66
N GLY A 118 9.16 10.77 -26.40
CA GLY A 118 9.72 9.55 -25.84
C GLY A 118 9.23 9.29 -24.42
N LEU A 119 9.22 10.33 -23.58
CA LEU A 119 8.72 10.27 -22.20
C LEU A 119 7.26 9.83 -22.13
N GLN A 120 6.37 10.49 -22.88
CA GLN A 120 4.95 10.13 -22.88
C GLN A 120 4.71 8.73 -23.44
N THR A 121 5.42 8.36 -24.51
CA THR A 121 5.38 7.01 -25.09
C THR A 121 5.80 5.95 -24.07
N LYS A 122 6.85 6.23 -23.29
CA LYS A 122 7.32 5.36 -22.24
C LYS A 122 6.33 5.22 -21.08
N CYS A 123 5.75 6.33 -20.61
CA CYS A 123 4.79 6.28 -19.51
C CYS A 123 3.51 5.54 -19.89
N THR A 124 3.03 5.75 -21.12
CA THR A 124 1.77 5.15 -21.60
C THR A 124 1.88 3.66 -21.88
N SER A 125 3.07 3.11 -22.13
CA SER A 125 3.23 1.66 -22.34
C SER A 125 2.88 0.81 -21.10
N CYS A 126 2.95 1.40 -19.90
CA CYS A 126 2.50 0.75 -18.65
C CYS A 126 1.15 1.27 -18.15
N HIS A 127 0.85 2.58 -18.29
CA HIS A 127 -0.34 3.20 -17.71
C HIS A 127 -1.57 3.23 -18.63
N ALA A 128 -1.38 3.06 -19.94
CA ALA A 128 -2.44 3.02 -20.94
C ALA A 128 -2.09 2.01 -22.05
N PRO A 129 -1.73 0.75 -21.69
CA PRO A 129 -1.04 -0.15 -22.60
C PRO A 129 -1.87 -0.49 -23.84
N MET A 130 -3.19 -0.67 -23.72
CA MET A 130 -4.02 -1.04 -24.87
C MET A 130 -4.06 0.05 -25.94
N GLY A 131 -4.25 1.31 -25.54
CA GLY A 131 -4.21 2.45 -26.46
C GLY A 131 -2.83 2.65 -27.07
N HIS A 132 -1.79 2.61 -26.21
CA HIS A 132 -0.38 2.68 -26.63
C HIS A 132 -0.06 1.64 -27.71
N TYR A 133 -0.28 0.35 -27.43
CA TYR A 133 0.10 -0.72 -28.33
C TYR A 133 -0.76 -0.76 -29.59
N THR A 134 -2.03 -0.38 -29.52
CA THR A 134 -2.87 -0.22 -30.72
C THR A 134 -2.24 0.79 -31.69
N ALA A 135 -1.86 1.97 -31.18
CA ALA A 135 -1.23 2.99 -32.02
C ALA A 135 0.10 2.51 -32.61
N ILE A 136 0.96 1.86 -31.82
CA ILE A 136 2.25 1.33 -32.29
C ILE A 136 2.05 0.24 -33.35
N TYR A 137 1.09 -0.67 -33.17
CA TYR A 137 0.77 -1.71 -34.16
C TYR A 137 0.21 -1.15 -35.47
N HIS A 138 -0.45 0.00 -35.42
CA HIS A 138 -0.85 0.76 -36.61
C HIS A 138 0.26 1.63 -37.21
N GLY A 139 1.48 1.54 -36.68
CA GLY A 139 2.67 2.19 -37.23
C GLY A 139 2.98 3.57 -36.66
N ALA A 140 2.30 3.99 -35.59
CA ALA A 140 2.68 5.20 -34.86
C ALA A 140 4.06 5.00 -34.19
N THR A 141 4.85 6.07 -34.12
CA THR A 141 6.15 6.07 -33.41
C THR A 141 6.02 6.49 -31.94
N SER A 142 4.87 7.06 -31.56
CA SER A 142 4.61 7.58 -30.22
C SER A 142 3.14 7.52 -29.88
N TYR A 143 2.84 7.51 -28.58
CA TYR A 143 1.49 7.65 -28.06
C TYR A 143 1.51 8.63 -26.87
N THR A 144 0.88 9.79 -27.05
CA THR A 144 0.98 10.94 -26.14
C THR A 144 -0.22 11.07 -25.21
N ILE A 145 -0.14 11.97 -24.23
CA ILE A 145 -1.30 12.31 -23.40
C ILE A 145 -2.44 12.93 -24.25
N ALA A 146 -2.11 13.63 -25.34
CA ALA A 146 -3.11 14.19 -26.24
C ALA A 146 -3.86 13.11 -27.04
N ASP A 147 -3.19 12.02 -27.38
CA ASP A 147 -3.81 10.84 -28.01
C ASP A 147 -4.68 10.13 -26.98
N LEU A 148 -4.12 9.87 -25.78
CA LEU A 148 -4.77 9.20 -24.67
C LEU A 148 -6.15 9.78 -24.33
N VAL A 149 -6.27 11.10 -24.19
CA VAL A 149 -7.55 11.72 -23.76
C VAL A 149 -8.68 11.54 -24.77
N ASN A 150 -8.37 11.18 -26.01
CA ASN A 150 -9.34 10.95 -27.09
C ASN A 150 -9.51 9.47 -27.42
N ASP A 151 -8.83 8.56 -26.70
CA ASP A 151 -8.83 7.13 -26.95
C ASP A 151 -9.45 6.36 -25.78
N SER A 152 -10.56 5.69 -26.05
CA SER A 152 -11.26 4.89 -25.05
C SER A 152 -10.44 3.70 -24.54
N LEU A 153 -9.60 3.08 -25.39
CA LEU A 153 -8.73 1.97 -24.96
C LEU A 153 -7.61 2.47 -24.05
N GLY A 154 -7.10 3.68 -24.33
CA GLY A 154 -6.12 4.33 -23.48
C GLY A 154 -6.72 4.72 -22.12
N LEU A 155 -7.90 5.34 -22.11
CA LEU A 155 -8.58 5.77 -20.87
C LEU A 155 -9.06 4.61 -19.98
N ASP A 156 -9.09 3.39 -20.52
CA ASP A 156 -9.44 2.16 -19.80
C ASP A 156 -8.27 1.60 -18.96
N GLY A 157 -7.09 2.22 -19.04
CA GLY A 157 -5.93 1.89 -18.23
C GLY A 157 -5.40 0.48 -18.46
N VAL A 158 -4.95 -0.17 -17.38
CA VAL A 158 -4.55 -1.58 -17.37
C VAL A 158 -5.81 -2.43 -17.19
N SER A 159 -6.36 -2.88 -18.32
CA SER A 159 -7.70 -3.47 -18.42
C SER A 159 -7.69 -4.98 -18.74
N CYS A 160 -8.87 -5.59 -18.80
CA CYS A 160 -9.10 -7.02 -18.96
C CYS A 160 -8.34 -7.59 -20.17
N ALA A 161 -8.58 -7.05 -21.37
CA ALA A 161 -7.88 -7.46 -22.58
C ALA A 161 -6.37 -7.17 -22.46
N GLY A 162 -5.98 -6.05 -21.86
CA GLY A 162 -4.60 -5.64 -21.64
C GLY A 162 -3.81 -6.56 -20.70
N CYS A 163 -4.46 -7.35 -19.84
CA CYS A 163 -3.79 -8.39 -19.05
C CYS A 163 -3.94 -9.77 -19.70
N HIS A 164 -5.14 -10.10 -20.17
CA HIS A 164 -5.46 -11.44 -20.63
C HIS A 164 -4.97 -11.73 -22.06
N THR A 165 -4.44 -10.77 -22.80
CA THR A 165 -3.80 -11.02 -24.11
C THR A 165 -2.27 -11.02 -24.03
N ILE A 166 -1.69 -10.89 -22.83
CA ILE A 166 -0.24 -11.03 -22.65
C ILE A 166 0.16 -12.47 -22.99
N GLY A 167 1.06 -12.63 -23.97
CA GLY A 167 1.59 -13.93 -24.38
C GLY A 167 2.56 -14.53 -23.36
N PRO A 168 2.97 -15.79 -23.55
CA PRO A 168 3.77 -16.52 -22.56
C PRO A 168 5.24 -16.06 -22.42
N SER A 169 5.72 -15.16 -23.29
CA SER A 169 7.11 -14.66 -23.28
C SER A 169 7.36 -13.57 -22.23
N VAL A 170 7.05 -13.87 -20.97
CA VAL A 170 7.14 -12.98 -19.81
C VAL A 170 8.24 -13.41 -18.84
N GLY A 171 8.60 -12.54 -17.87
CA GLY A 171 9.69 -12.78 -16.91
C GLY A 171 11.08 -12.37 -17.41
N SER A 172 11.20 -12.03 -18.70
CA SER A 172 12.40 -11.48 -19.34
C SER A 172 12.13 -10.20 -20.13
N THR A 173 10.86 -9.78 -20.18
CA THR A 173 10.42 -8.51 -20.75
C THR A 173 10.09 -7.56 -19.61
N PHE A 174 10.61 -6.34 -19.70
CA PHE A 174 10.58 -5.32 -18.65
C PHE A 174 10.32 -3.95 -19.28
N SER A 175 10.18 -2.93 -18.45
CA SER A 175 10.23 -1.54 -18.85
C SER A 175 9.12 -1.18 -19.85
N GLY A 176 7.93 -1.74 -19.65
CA GLY A 176 6.74 -1.53 -20.49
C GLY A 176 6.81 -2.24 -21.83
N ILE A 177 7.71 -3.20 -22.02
CA ILE A 177 7.73 -4.08 -23.19
C ILE A 177 6.81 -5.26 -22.90
N ILE A 178 5.56 -5.18 -23.33
CA ILE A 178 4.53 -6.19 -23.09
C ILE A 178 4.39 -7.10 -24.33
N PRO A 179 4.57 -8.43 -24.20
CA PRO A 179 4.52 -9.37 -25.31
C PRO A 179 3.08 -9.74 -25.66
N TYR A 180 2.28 -8.78 -26.14
CA TYR A 180 0.88 -9.05 -26.51
C TYR A 180 0.75 -10.05 -27.65
N ASP A 181 -0.20 -10.97 -27.49
CA ASP A 181 -0.68 -11.84 -28.54
C ASP A 181 -1.76 -11.12 -29.37
N THR A 182 -1.42 -10.81 -30.62
CA THR A 182 -2.30 -10.12 -31.57
C THR A 182 -3.17 -11.08 -32.40
N THR A 183 -3.14 -12.38 -32.11
CA THR A 183 -3.91 -13.42 -32.82
C THR A 183 -5.32 -13.64 -32.24
N ARG A 184 -5.76 -12.75 -31.33
CA ARG A 184 -7.07 -12.77 -30.65
C ARG A 184 -7.26 -13.95 -29.68
N ASN A 185 -6.16 -14.52 -29.17
CA ASN A 185 -6.25 -15.38 -28.01
C ASN A 185 -6.39 -14.55 -26.74
N ILE A 186 -7.23 -15.03 -25.81
CA ILE A 186 -7.37 -14.46 -24.47
C ILE A 186 -7.11 -15.56 -23.44
N TYR A 187 -6.09 -15.36 -22.62
CA TYR A 187 -5.51 -16.37 -21.76
C TYR A 187 -6.15 -16.39 -20.38
N GLY A 188 -6.35 -17.57 -19.81
CA GLY A 188 -6.78 -17.74 -18.43
C GLY A 188 -6.18 -18.98 -17.77
N PRO A 189 -6.31 -19.11 -16.44
CA PRO A 189 -5.72 -20.21 -15.68
C PRO A 189 -6.54 -21.51 -15.73
N PHE A 190 -7.74 -21.50 -16.34
CA PHE A 190 -8.63 -22.65 -16.35
C PHE A 190 -8.52 -23.47 -17.64
N THR A 191 -8.35 -24.78 -17.50
CA THR A 191 -8.37 -25.74 -18.61
C THR A 191 -9.76 -25.86 -19.21
N PHE A 192 -9.83 -26.27 -20.49
CA PHE A 192 -11.09 -26.45 -21.23
C PHE A 192 -12.02 -25.23 -21.18
N PRO A 193 -11.58 -24.03 -21.63
CA PRO A 193 -12.42 -22.84 -21.64
C PRO A 193 -13.62 -23.01 -22.58
N PHE A 194 -14.75 -22.36 -22.23
CA PHE A 194 -15.95 -22.38 -23.05
C PHE A 194 -15.90 -21.28 -24.12
N ALA A 195 -15.57 -21.66 -25.36
CA ALA A 195 -15.20 -20.69 -26.41
C ALA A 195 -16.37 -19.90 -27.02
N GLY A 196 -17.53 -20.53 -27.23
CA GLY A 196 -18.61 -19.99 -28.07
C GLY A 196 -19.03 -18.54 -27.77
N PRO A 197 -19.35 -18.20 -26.50
CA PRO A 197 -19.72 -16.84 -26.13
C PRO A 197 -18.66 -15.79 -26.45
N MET A 198 -17.41 -16.03 -26.06
CA MET A 198 -16.33 -15.05 -26.24
C MET A 198 -15.99 -14.86 -27.72
N GLN A 199 -16.05 -15.93 -28.52
CA GLN A 199 -15.84 -15.82 -29.97
C GLN A 199 -16.95 -15.03 -30.66
N LEU A 200 -18.21 -15.23 -30.23
CA LEU A 200 -19.38 -14.62 -30.85
C LEU A 200 -19.57 -13.15 -30.45
N TYR A 201 -19.39 -12.81 -29.17
CA TYR A 201 -19.71 -11.48 -28.63
C TYR A 201 -18.48 -10.58 -28.51
N GLU A 202 -17.31 -11.13 -28.21
CA GLU A 202 -16.08 -10.35 -28.02
C GLU A 202 -15.12 -10.46 -29.21
N GLY A 203 -15.16 -11.57 -29.95
CA GLY A 203 -14.20 -11.85 -31.03
C GLY A 203 -12.87 -12.45 -30.54
N TYR A 204 -12.83 -12.91 -29.29
CA TYR A 204 -11.68 -13.58 -28.69
C TYR A 204 -11.85 -15.10 -28.65
N THR A 205 -10.73 -15.83 -28.79
CA THR A 205 -10.67 -17.27 -28.50
C THR A 205 -10.06 -17.48 -27.13
N PRO A 206 -10.81 -17.98 -26.13
CA PRO A 206 -10.25 -18.22 -24.81
C PRO A 206 -9.34 -19.45 -24.81
N VAL A 207 -8.16 -19.31 -24.19
CA VAL A 207 -7.10 -20.31 -24.18
C VAL A 207 -6.60 -20.50 -22.75
N TYR A 208 -6.50 -21.76 -22.31
CA TYR A 208 -5.78 -22.07 -21.09
C TYR A 208 -4.30 -21.78 -21.29
N SER A 209 -3.68 -21.05 -20.36
CA SER A 209 -2.22 -20.96 -20.34
C SER A 209 -1.65 -20.87 -18.92
N PRO A 210 -0.64 -21.69 -18.60
CA PRO A 210 -0.05 -21.73 -17.26
C PRO A 210 0.67 -20.43 -16.87
N HIS A 211 1.10 -19.59 -17.82
CA HIS A 211 1.77 -18.33 -17.50
C HIS A 211 0.85 -17.31 -16.81
N MET A 212 -0.47 -17.44 -16.97
CA MET A 212 -1.44 -16.60 -16.26
C MET A 212 -1.46 -16.85 -14.75
N ASP A 213 -0.97 -18.02 -14.33
CA ASP A 213 -0.76 -18.40 -12.93
C ASP A 213 0.74 -18.32 -12.56
N ASN A 214 1.46 -17.34 -13.09
CA ASN A 214 2.87 -17.08 -12.77
C ASN A 214 3.11 -15.57 -12.54
N SER A 215 3.89 -15.22 -11.53
CA SER A 215 4.32 -13.83 -11.23
C SER A 215 4.96 -13.14 -12.43
N ALA A 216 5.57 -13.90 -13.35
CA ALA A 216 6.20 -13.38 -14.56
C ALA A 216 5.26 -12.52 -15.41
N VAL A 217 3.94 -12.76 -15.42
CA VAL A 217 2.98 -11.93 -16.18
C VAL A 217 2.99 -10.45 -15.75
N CYS A 218 3.45 -10.16 -14.53
CA CYS A 218 3.56 -8.80 -13.99
C CYS A 218 4.88 -8.11 -14.38
N SER A 219 5.88 -8.84 -14.90
CA SER A 219 7.27 -8.37 -15.03
C SER A 219 7.42 -7.18 -15.97
N SER A 220 6.65 -7.15 -17.06
CA SER A 220 6.76 -6.11 -18.09
C SER A 220 6.51 -4.72 -17.53
N CYS A 221 5.63 -4.59 -16.52
CA CYS A 221 5.28 -3.31 -15.90
C CYS A 221 5.94 -3.11 -14.52
N HIS A 222 6.24 -4.19 -13.79
CA HIS A 222 6.78 -4.14 -12.42
C HIS A 222 8.30 -4.35 -12.30
N THR A 223 9.01 -4.16 -13.41
CA THR A 223 10.44 -3.86 -13.47
C THR A 223 10.62 -2.77 -14.52
N LEU A 224 11.10 -1.59 -14.13
CA LEU A 224 11.24 -0.42 -14.99
C LEU A 224 12.64 0.16 -14.87
N LEU A 225 13.35 0.09 -16.00
CA LEU A 225 14.60 0.77 -16.22
C LEU A 225 14.38 1.86 -17.27
N THR A 226 14.91 3.03 -16.99
CA THR A 226 14.82 4.23 -17.83
C THR A 226 16.22 4.73 -18.18
N GLU A 227 16.37 5.29 -19.37
CA GLU A 227 17.60 5.99 -19.74
C GLU A 227 17.74 7.26 -18.90
N THR A 228 18.98 7.63 -18.58
CA THR A 228 19.25 8.78 -17.72
C THR A 228 19.77 9.95 -18.53
N VAL A 229 19.41 11.17 -18.13
CA VAL A 229 19.84 12.41 -18.77
C VAL A 229 20.52 13.34 -17.77
N ASP A 230 21.45 14.16 -18.28
CA ASP A 230 22.05 15.23 -17.51
C ASP A 230 21.08 16.42 -17.32
N LEU A 231 21.51 17.44 -16.57
CA LEU A 231 20.67 18.63 -16.32
C LEU A 231 20.40 19.48 -17.56
N ALA A 232 21.17 19.29 -18.65
CA ALA A 232 20.96 19.94 -19.94
C ALA A 232 20.07 19.10 -20.88
N GLY A 233 19.61 17.92 -20.43
CA GLY A 233 18.78 17.00 -21.20
C GLY A 233 19.55 16.11 -22.16
N ASN A 234 20.89 15.99 -22.05
CA ASN A 234 21.65 15.06 -22.86
C ASN A 234 21.62 13.66 -22.24
N TYR A 235 21.41 12.63 -23.06
CA TYR A 235 21.56 11.24 -22.61
C TYR A 235 22.97 10.97 -22.10
N THR A 236 23.06 10.35 -20.92
CA THR A 236 24.34 9.95 -20.33
C THR A 236 24.87 8.64 -20.94
N GLY A 237 24.00 7.87 -21.58
CA GLY A 237 24.25 6.49 -22.01
C GLY A 237 24.04 5.44 -20.92
N GLY A 238 23.66 5.84 -19.71
CA GLY A 238 23.32 4.95 -18.60
C GLY A 238 21.82 4.67 -18.47
N GLN A 239 21.49 3.75 -17.55
CA GLN A 239 20.11 3.46 -17.15
C GLN A 239 19.98 3.54 -15.63
N PHE A 240 18.81 3.97 -15.16
CA PHE A 240 18.42 3.97 -13.76
C PHE A 240 17.27 2.99 -13.53
N VAL A 241 17.31 2.29 -12.40
CA VAL A 241 16.25 1.37 -11.99
C VAL A 241 15.22 2.15 -11.18
N GLU A 242 14.17 2.63 -11.85
CA GLU A 242 13.08 3.38 -11.20
C GLU A 242 12.31 2.48 -10.23
N GLN A 243 12.04 1.24 -10.64
CA GLN A 243 11.42 0.22 -9.80
C GLN A 243 11.80 -1.18 -10.29
N ALA A 244 11.90 -2.14 -9.38
CA ALA A 244 12.28 -3.51 -9.71
C ALA A 244 11.54 -4.54 -8.86
N THR A 245 10.26 -4.30 -8.54
CA THR A 245 9.44 -5.16 -7.67
C THR A 245 9.47 -6.64 -8.09
N TYR A 246 9.44 -6.94 -9.39
CA TYR A 246 9.55 -8.32 -9.85
C TYR A 246 10.94 -8.93 -9.59
N HIS A 247 12.04 -8.18 -9.74
CA HIS A 247 13.37 -8.67 -9.38
C HIS A 247 13.57 -8.75 -7.87
N GLU A 248 12.97 -7.85 -7.08
CA GLU A 248 12.94 -7.95 -5.62
C GLU A 248 12.23 -9.24 -5.21
N TYR A 249 11.13 -9.60 -5.90
CA TYR A 249 10.42 -10.86 -5.74
C TYR A 249 11.26 -12.09 -6.10
N LEU A 250 11.96 -12.06 -7.22
CA LEU A 250 12.89 -13.13 -7.58
C LEU A 250 13.98 -13.31 -6.52
N ASN A 251 14.36 -12.25 -5.80
CA ASN A 251 15.39 -12.26 -4.75
C ASN A 251 14.76 -12.50 -3.37
N SER A 252 13.85 -13.46 -3.30
CA SER A 252 13.22 -13.86 -2.05
C SER A 252 13.03 -15.37 -2.04
N ASP A 253 12.61 -15.91 -0.90
CA ASP A 253 12.22 -17.31 -0.81
C ASP A 253 10.82 -17.59 -1.41
N PHE A 254 10.08 -16.55 -1.82
CA PHE A 254 8.69 -16.70 -2.27
C PHE A 254 8.56 -17.54 -3.55
N PRO A 255 9.35 -17.32 -4.62
CA PRO A 255 9.35 -18.19 -5.79
C PRO A 255 9.62 -19.66 -5.44
N ALA A 256 10.61 -19.90 -4.58
CA ALA A 256 10.98 -21.26 -4.15
C ALA A 256 9.86 -21.95 -3.34
N ASN A 257 9.09 -21.16 -2.59
CA ASN A 257 7.93 -21.62 -1.82
C ASN A 257 6.61 -21.59 -2.60
N ASN A 258 6.65 -21.35 -3.92
CA ASN A 258 5.48 -21.26 -4.80
C ASN A 258 4.46 -20.19 -4.34
N ILE A 259 4.92 -19.13 -3.68
CA ILE A 259 4.13 -17.93 -3.38
C ILE A 259 4.32 -16.96 -4.54
N LYS A 260 3.23 -16.59 -5.20
CA LYS A 260 3.23 -15.79 -6.43
C LYS A 260 2.66 -14.40 -6.15
N CYS A 261 2.88 -13.45 -7.05
CA CYS A 261 2.21 -12.14 -6.98
C CYS A 261 0.69 -12.30 -6.82
N GLN A 262 0.10 -13.22 -7.61
CA GLN A 262 -1.32 -13.55 -7.57
C GLN A 262 -1.77 -14.10 -6.21
N THR A 263 -0.92 -14.83 -5.47
CA THR A 263 -1.28 -15.42 -4.17
C THR A 263 -1.75 -14.36 -3.18
N CYS A 264 -1.12 -13.17 -3.18
CA CYS A 264 -1.46 -12.08 -2.27
C CYS A 264 -2.33 -10.99 -2.94
N HIS A 265 -2.01 -10.62 -4.18
CA HIS A 265 -2.67 -9.51 -4.86
C HIS A 265 -3.94 -9.91 -5.62
N MET A 266 -4.14 -11.21 -5.89
CA MET A 266 -5.34 -11.78 -6.50
C MET A 266 -5.88 -12.95 -5.66
N PRO A 267 -6.24 -12.72 -4.39
CA PRO A 267 -6.49 -13.79 -3.44
C PRO A 267 -7.60 -14.73 -3.92
N GLN A 268 -7.34 -16.03 -3.79
CA GLN A 268 -8.24 -17.08 -4.22
C GLN A 268 -9.41 -17.24 -3.26
N VAL A 269 -10.61 -17.46 -3.81
CA VAL A 269 -11.70 -18.15 -3.11
C VAL A 269 -11.70 -19.63 -3.53
N ALA A 270 -11.96 -20.51 -2.57
CA ALA A 270 -12.00 -21.95 -2.82
C ALA A 270 -13.30 -22.37 -3.54
N ASP A 271 -14.34 -21.57 -3.39
CA ASP A 271 -15.68 -21.79 -3.90
C ASP A 271 -15.70 -21.97 -5.43
N PRO A 272 -16.53 -22.88 -5.95
CA PRO A 272 -16.78 -23.02 -7.37
C PRO A 272 -17.64 -21.87 -7.89
N ILE A 273 -17.07 -21.02 -8.75
CA ILE A 273 -17.75 -19.83 -9.29
C ILE A 273 -18.18 -20.05 -10.74
N VAL A 274 -19.47 -19.81 -11.06
CA VAL A 274 -19.91 -19.68 -12.46
C VAL A 274 -19.48 -18.30 -12.96
N ILE A 275 -18.49 -18.25 -13.83
CA ILE A 275 -17.75 -17.00 -14.14
C ILE A 275 -18.41 -16.12 -15.23
N ALA A 276 -19.58 -16.48 -15.76
CA ALA A 276 -20.22 -15.71 -16.83
C ALA A 276 -21.75 -15.68 -16.71
N ASN A 277 -22.31 -14.47 -16.73
CA ASN A 277 -23.74 -14.20 -16.67
C ASN A 277 -24.47 -14.76 -17.91
N GLY A 278 -25.70 -15.25 -17.72
CA GLY A 278 -26.57 -15.69 -18.82
C GLY A 278 -26.27 -17.09 -19.39
N TYR A 279 -25.37 -17.86 -18.77
CA TYR A 279 -25.01 -19.22 -19.19
C TYR A 279 -25.25 -20.24 -18.08
N LEU A 280 -26.51 -20.62 -17.87
CA LEU A 280 -26.92 -21.55 -16.79
C LEU A 280 -26.23 -22.93 -16.85
N SER A 281 -25.77 -23.36 -18.02
CA SER A 281 -25.06 -24.63 -18.21
C SER A 281 -23.54 -24.51 -18.11
N LEU A 282 -23.00 -23.32 -17.83
CA LEU A 282 -21.56 -23.13 -17.68
C LEU A 282 -21.08 -23.79 -16.40
N GLN A 283 -20.11 -24.69 -16.52
CA GLN A 283 -19.48 -25.31 -15.36
C GLN A 283 -18.71 -24.27 -14.54
N ALA A 284 -18.93 -24.32 -13.23
CA ALA A 284 -18.21 -23.48 -12.28
C ALA A 284 -16.70 -23.78 -12.28
N ARG A 285 -15.90 -22.78 -11.91
CA ARG A 285 -14.43 -22.82 -11.91
C ARG A 285 -13.90 -22.62 -10.50
N PHE A 286 -12.86 -23.36 -10.14
CA PHE A 286 -12.19 -23.29 -8.84
C PHE A 286 -10.72 -23.74 -8.96
N PRO A 287 -9.81 -23.26 -8.10
CA PRO A 287 -10.00 -22.10 -7.24
C PRO A 287 -10.12 -20.80 -8.06
N PHE A 288 -10.84 -19.80 -7.57
CA PHE A 288 -11.14 -18.58 -8.30
C PHE A 288 -10.35 -17.37 -7.78
N ASN A 289 -9.50 -16.79 -8.63
CA ASN A 289 -8.69 -15.61 -8.29
C ASN A 289 -9.53 -14.33 -8.36
N GLN A 290 -9.56 -13.56 -7.26
CA GLN A 290 -10.25 -12.27 -7.25
C GLN A 290 -9.37 -11.16 -7.85
N HIS A 291 -9.98 -10.23 -8.57
CA HIS A 291 -9.29 -9.06 -9.14
C HIS A 291 -9.24 -7.89 -8.12
N LYS A 292 -8.78 -8.15 -6.90
CA LYS A 292 -8.68 -7.11 -5.85
C LYS A 292 -7.50 -6.17 -6.06
N PHE A 293 -6.35 -6.69 -6.52
CA PHE A 293 -5.11 -5.93 -6.76
C PHE A 293 -4.73 -4.97 -5.63
N ALA A 294 -4.95 -5.40 -4.39
CA ALA A 294 -4.67 -4.59 -3.21
C ALA A 294 -3.17 -4.25 -3.18
N GLY A 295 -2.87 -3.02 -2.77
CA GLY A 295 -1.51 -2.50 -2.60
C GLY A 295 -1.47 -1.41 -1.55
N ALA A 296 -0.42 -0.60 -1.55
CA ALA A 296 -0.22 0.40 -0.50
C ALA A 296 -0.86 1.77 -0.80
N ASN A 297 -1.34 2.01 -2.02
CA ASN A 297 -1.74 3.35 -2.47
C ASN A 297 -3.19 3.73 -2.09
N HIS A 298 -3.53 3.60 -0.80
CA HIS A 298 -4.83 4.01 -0.26
C HIS A 298 -5.10 5.51 -0.47
N PHE A 299 -4.08 6.36 -0.23
CA PHE A 299 -4.16 7.81 -0.40
C PHE A 299 -4.67 8.24 -1.78
N MET A 300 -4.12 7.67 -2.86
CA MET A 300 -4.57 8.07 -4.21
C MET A 300 -5.97 7.57 -4.54
N LEU A 301 -6.38 6.39 -4.03
CA LEU A 301 -7.76 5.93 -4.22
C LEU A 301 -8.76 6.85 -3.51
N ASP A 302 -8.47 7.28 -2.29
CA ASP A 302 -9.32 8.24 -1.58
C ASP A 302 -9.36 9.61 -2.28
N LEU A 303 -8.20 10.13 -2.69
CA LEU A 303 -8.13 11.38 -3.47
C LEU A 303 -8.94 11.28 -4.76
N ILE A 304 -8.81 10.18 -5.51
CA ILE A 304 -9.55 9.97 -6.76
C ILE A 304 -11.05 9.83 -6.47
N LYS A 305 -11.45 9.06 -5.46
CA LYS A 305 -12.87 8.91 -5.04
C LYS A 305 -13.50 10.27 -4.78
N ASN A 306 -12.83 11.11 -3.98
CA ASN A 306 -13.32 12.44 -3.60
C ASN A 306 -13.36 13.44 -4.77
N ASN A 307 -12.71 13.13 -5.90
CA ASN A 307 -12.64 13.98 -7.09
C ASN A 307 -13.21 13.33 -8.36
N LYS A 308 -13.87 12.17 -8.25
CA LYS A 308 -14.19 11.29 -9.39
C LYS A 308 -15.01 11.96 -10.49
N SER A 309 -15.94 12.85 -10.14
CA SER A 309 -16.75 13.59 -11.12
C SER A 309 -15.90 14.51 -11.99
N SER A 310 -14.92 15.21 -11.39
CA SER A 310 -14.00 16.08 -12.14
C SER A 310 -13.02 15.29 -13.02
N LEU A 311 -12.73 14.04 -12.62
CA LEU A 311 -11.83 13.13 -13.32
C LEU A 311 -12.54 12.27 -14.40
N GLY A 312 -13.86 12.42 -14.57
CA GLY A 312 -14.62 11.59 -15.51
C GLY A 312 -14.63 10.10 -15.14
N ILE A 313 -14.75 9.81 -13.85
CA ILE A 313 -14.77 8.44 -13.30
C ILE A 313 -16.18 8.16 -12.78
N ASP A 314 -16.86 7.21 -13.43
CA ASP A 314 -18.18 6.72 -13.04
C ASP A 314 -18.06 5.34 -12.38
N VAL A 315 -17.51 5.35 -11.16
CA VAL A 315 -17.36 4.15 -10.33
C VAL A 315 -18.14 4.36 -9.03
N PRO A 316 -18.96 3.39 -8.59
CA PRO A 316 -19.68 3.48 -7.32
C PRO A 316 -18.73 3.61 -6.12
N ASP A 317 -19.15 4.39 -5.12
CA ASP A 317 -18.32 4.61 -3.92
C ASP A 317 -18.04 3.31 -3.16
N ALA A 318 -19.01 2.40 -3.13
CA ALA A 318 -18.86 1.10 -2.48
C ALA A 318 -17.69 0.27 -3.06
N ASN A 319 -17.39 0.42 -4.35
CA ASN A 319 -16.28 -0.27 -5.00
C ASN A 319 -14.94 0.33 -4.55
N PHE A 320 -14.85 1.67 -4.49
CA PHE A 320 -13.69 2.33 -3.89
C PHE A 320 -13.51 1.92 -2.44
N ASP A 321 -14.57 1.90 -1.64
CA ASP A 321 -14.53 1.51 -0.23
C ASP A 321 -14.00 0.08 -0.06
N SER A 322 -14.41 -0.84 -0.93
CA SER A 322 -13.91 -2.21 -0.97
C SER A 322 -12.41 -2.29 -1.29
N SER A 323 -11.95 -1.59 -2.34
CA SER A 323 -10.52 -1.55 -2.71
C SER A 323 -9.66 -0.88 -1.65
N MET A 324 -10.15 0.21 -1.06
CA MET A 324 -9.47 0.91 0.03
C MET A 324 -9.38 0.07 1.31
N ALA A 325 -10.43 -0.67 1.65
CA ALA A 325 -10.40 -1.62 2.76
C ALA A 325 -9.41 -2.76 2.52
N ALA A 326 -9.31 -3.27 1.27
CA ALA A 326 -8.32 -4.28 0.91
C ALA A 326 -6.88 -3.74 1.02
N ASN A 327 -6.63 -2.49 0.63
CA ASN A 327 -5.33 -1.83 0.81
C ASN A 327 -4.95 -1.70 2.30
N LEU A 328 -5.91 -1.28 3.15
CA LEU A 328 -5.68 -1.17 4.59
C LEU A 328 -5.42 -2.54 5.22
N ASP A 329 -6.18 -3.57 4.87
CA ASP A 329 -5.97 -4.94 5.36
C ASP A 329 -4.57 -5.46 5.01
N MET A 330 -4.13 -5.24 3.76
CA MET A 330 -2.80 -5.62 3.30
C MET A 330 -1.71 -4.89 4.10
N LEU A 331 -1.78 -3.56 4.20
CA LEU A 331 -0.81 -2.75 4.94
C LEU A 331 -0.75 -3.14 6.42
N GLN A 332 -1.91 -3.27 7.08
CA GLN A 332 -1.98 -3.40 8.54
C GLN A 332 -1.82 -4.83 9.06
N LYS A 333 -2.01 -5.85 8.21
CA LYS A 333 -2.00 -7.26 8.66
C LYS A 333 -1.01 -8.13 7.89
N GLN A 334 -0.66 -7.76 6.67
CA GLN A 334 0.05 -8.64 5.75
C GLN A 334 1.44 -8.12 5.37
N SER A 335 1.74 -6.83 5.52
CA SER A 335 3.02 -6.26 5.07
C SER A 335 4.17 -6.42 6.07
N VAL A 336 3.95 -6.23 7.37
CA VAL A 336 5.01 -6.15 8.37
C VAL A 336 4.61 -6.87 9.67
N GLU A 337 5.56 -7.54 10.30
CA GLU A 337 5.51 -7.86 11.74
C GLU A 337 6.40 -6.86 12.50
N PHE A 338 5.92 -6.37 13.64
CA PHE A 338 6.48 -5.20 14.34
C PHE A 338 6.51 -5.45 15.84
N GLU A 339 7.68 -5.29 16.45
CA GLU A 339 7.88 -5.53 17.89
C GLU A 339 8.69 -4.40 18.53
N LEU A 340 8.21 -3.89 19.67
CA LEU A 340 8.95 -2.96 20.52
C LEU A 340 9.50 -3.70 21.75
N ILE A 341 10.83 -3.79 21.80
CA ILE A 341 11.57 -4.54 22.81
C ILE A 341 12.24 -3.54 23.77
N ASN A 342 12.13 -3.83 25.07
CA ASN A 342 12.91 -3.12 26.10
C ASN A 342 14.20 -3.90 26.39
N ASP A 343 15.33 -3.34 25.94
CA ASP A 343 16.67 -3.92 26.15
C ASP A 343 17.26 -3.53 27.52
N GLY A 344 16.62 -2.59 28.23
CA GLY A 344 16.96 -2.21 29.59
C GLY A 344 17.11 -0.71 29.78
N ILE A 345 17.28 -0.29 31.03
CA ILE A 345 17.45 1.12 31.39
C ILE A 345 18.59 1.24 32.40
N THR A 346 19.55 2.12 32.12
CA THR A 346 20.61 2.55 33.04
C THR A 346 20.19 3.81 33.79
N ALA A 347 21.07 4.37 34.63
CA ALA A 347 20.79 5.62 35.33
C ALA A 347 20.59 6.82 34.38
N ASP A 348 21.20 6.79 33.21
CA ASP A 348 21.31 7.91 32.27
C ASP A 348 20.68 7.63 30.90
N THR A 349 20.49 6.36 30.53
CA THR A 349 20.08 5.96 29.18
C THR A 349 19.06 4.83 29.23
N ALA A 350 17.98 4.95 28.46
CA ALA A 350 17.03 3.88 28.21
C ALA A 350 17.26 3.27 26.82
N TYR A 351 17.24 1.94 26.74
CA TYR A 351 17.54 1.17 25.54
C TYR A 351 16.28 0.45 25.08
N PHE A 352 15.79 0.84 23.91
CA PHE A 352 14.70 0.14 23.23
C PHE A 352 15.18 -0.33 21.87
N ARG A 353 14.58 -1.40 21.39
CA ARG A 353 14.79 -1.88 20.04
C ARG A 353 13.45 -2.03 19.36
N VAL A 354 13.36 -1.53 18.13
CA VAL A 354 12.19 -1.78 17.29
C VAL A 354 12.61 -2.74 16.21
N LYS A 355 12.05 -3.94 16.25
CA LYS A 355 12.27 -4.97 15.24
C LYS A 355 11.16 -4.92 14.20
N ILE A 356 11.55 -4.86 12.94
CA ILE A 356 10.64 -4.78 11.81
C ILE A 356 10.95 -5.94 10.87
N THR A 357 10.00 -6.86 10.71
CA THR A 357 10.12 -7.99 9.80
C THR A 357 9.22 -7.76 8.59
N ASN A 358 9.81 -7.74 7.40
CA ASN A 358 9.04 -7.66 6.16
C ASN A 358 8.38 -9.02 5.85
N LYS A 359 7.06 -9.01 5.66
CA LYS A 359 6.26 -10.18 5.30
C LYS A 359 5.94 -10.24 3.81
N ALA A 360 6.25 -9.20 3.04
CA ALA A 360 6.07 -9.17 1.60
C ALA A 360 7.18 -9.97 0.90
N GLY A 361 6.89 -10.47 -0.30
CA GLY A 361 7.87 -11.17 -1.14
C GLY A 361 8.84 -10.24 -1.87
N HIS A 362 8.73 -8.92 -1.69
CA HIS A 362 9.57 -7.89 -2.30
C HIS A 362 9.97 -6.87 -1.22
N LYS A 363 10.75 -5.83 -1.54
CA LYS A 363 11.13 -4.83 -0.53
C LYS A 363 9.89 -4.14 0.04
N PHE A 364 9.94 -3.69 1.29
CA PHE A 364 8.89 -2.86 1.90
C PHE A 364 9.41 -1.45 2.21
N PRO A 365 8.79 -0.39 1.64
CA PRO A 365 7.76 -0.40 0.59
C PRO A 365 8.34 -0.53 -0.84
N SER A 366 7.83 -1.43 -1.70
CA SER A 366 8.28 -1.55 -3.10
C SER A 366 7.59 -0.55 -4.05
N GLY A 367 8.06 -0.52 -5.31
CA GLY A 367 7.46 0.22 -6.43
C GLY A 367 8.00 1.64 -6.57
N TYR A 368 7.10 2.56 -6.90
CA TYR A 368 7.42 3.94 -7.29
C TYR A 368 8.24 4.71 -6.23
N PRO A 369 9.35 5.42 -6.57
CA PRO A 369 10.29 5.96 -5.59
C PRO A 369 9.73 6.94 -4.55
N SER A 370 8.57 7.56 -4.78
CA SER A 370 7.90 8.39 -3.77
C SER A 370 7.47 7.63 -2.50
N ARG A 371 7.41 6.29 -2.53
CA ARG A 371 6.88 5.50 -1.40
C ARG A 371 7.89 5.45 -0.27
N ARG A 372 7.44 5.76 0.95
CA ARG A 372 8.28 5.64 2.15
C ARG A 372 7.53 5.07 3.35
N ALA A 373 8.28 4.40 4.22
CA ALA A 373 7.83 4.05 5.57
C ALA A 373 8.67 4.78 6.61
N VAL A 374 8.03 5.27 7.68
CA VAL A 374 8.64 6.13 8.70
C VAL A 374 8.44 5.49 10.06
N LEU A 375 9.54 5.24 10.76
CA LEU A 375 9.50 4.75 12.13
C LEU A 375 9.38 5.92 13.11
N GLN A 376 8.29 5.91 13.87
CA GLN A 376 8.04 6.83 14.96
C GLN A 376 8.26 6.12 16.30
N LEU A 377 8.95 6.79 17.22
CA LEU A 377 9.00 6.38 18.62
C LEU A 377 8.78 7.59 19.53
N VAL A 378 7.86 7.45 20.48
CA VAL A 378 7.57 8.46 21.50
C VAL A 378 7.68 7.82 22.88
N MET A 379 8.52 8.41 23.74
CA MET A 379 8.64 8.08 25.15
C MET A 379 8.01 9.20 25.97
N LEU A 380 7.06 8.82 26.83
CA LEU A 380 6.33 9.70 27.71
C LEU A 380 6.61 9.38 29.17
N ASP A 381 6.54 10.39 30.02
CA ASP A 381 6.60 10.27 31.47
C ASP A 381 5.22 9.86 32.07
N ALA A 382 5.15 9.68 33.38
CA ALA A 382 3.91 9.33 34.10
C ALA A 382 2.79 10.38 34.00
N LEU A 383 3.11 11.62 33.66
CA LEU A 383 2.16 12.74 33.47
C LEU A 383 1.80 12.94 31.99
N ASN A 384 2.24 12.04 31.10
CA ASN A 384 2.16 12.13 29.63
C ASN A 384 2.96 13.28 29.02
N ASP A 385 3.98 13.81 29.71
CA ASP A 385 4.94 14.73 29.11
C ASP A 385 5.98 13.96 28.27
N THR A 386 6.49 14.60 27.22
CA THR A 386 7.40 13.95 26.27
C THR A 386 8.84 13.97 26.76
N ILE A 387 9.42 12.79 26.97
CA ILE A 387 10.86 12.61 27.27
C ILE A 387 11.67 12.55 25.98
N PHE A 388 11.19 11.76 25.02
CA PHE A 388 11.85 11.55 23.73
C PHE A 388 10.83 11.37 22.62
N ARG A 389 11.15 11.85 21.42
CA ARG A 389 10.36 11.61 20.22
C ARG A 389 11.23 11.56 18.97
N SER A 390 10.88 10.72 18.02
CA SER A 390 11.51 10.57 16.70
C SER A 390 10.41 10.21 15.68
N GLY A 391 10.56 10.59 14.41
CA GLY A 391 9.58 10.30 13.37
C GLY A 391 8.24 11.02 13.53
N ILE A 392 8.29 12.29 13.95
CA ILE A 392 7.10 13.11 14.13
C ILE A 392 6.77 13.86 12.84
N PHE A 393 5.52 13.75 12.40
CA PHE A 393 5.00 14.54 11.29
C PHE A 393 4.55 15.92 11.80
N ASP A 394 4.82 16.97 11.02
CA ASP A 394 4.31 18.32 11.26
C ASP A 394 2.90 18.52 10.67
N SER A 395 2.37 19.74 10.76
CA SER A 395 1.04 20.09 10.22
C SER A 395 0.97 20.03 8.69
N GLU A 396 2.10 20.00 8.01
CA GLU A 396 2.22 19.88 6.56
C GLU A 396 2.54 18.44 6.14
N TYR A 397 2.49 17.48 7.06
CA TYR A 397 2.76 16.07 6.83
C TYR A 397 4.19 15.75 6.39
N ARG A 398 5.12 16.65 6.71
CA ARG A 398 6.57 16.42 6.58
C ARG A 398 7.13 15.88 7.87
N ILE A 399 8.26 15.20 7.78
CA ILE A 399 8.93 14.68 8.97
C ILE A 399 9.74 15.82 9.58
N THR A 400 9.53 16.08 10.87
CA THR A 400 10.25 17.15 11.58
C THR A 400 11.74 16.88 11.56
N GLY A 401 12.52 17.83 11.03
CA GLY A 401 13.98 17.73 10.95
C GLY A 401 14.51 16.95 9.74
N GLU A 402 13.65 16.58 8.79
CA GLU A 402 14.05 15.93 7.54
C GLU A 402 14.99 16.82 6.70
N SER A 403 16.10 16.24 6.26
CA SER A 403 17.08 16.88 5.37
C SER A 403 16.50 17.15 3.97
N PRO A 404 16.86 18.29 3.34
CA PRO A 404 16.52 18.56 1.94
C PRO A 404 17.02 17.49 0.96
N GLN A 405 18.19 16.88 1.23
CA GLN A 405 18.76 15.83 0.39
C GLN A 405 18.07 14.49 0.69
N PHE A 406 18.43 13.83 1.79
CA PHE A 406 17.76 12.65 2.33
C PHE A 406 18.32 12.32 3.72
N GLU A 407 17.65 11.42 4.43
CA GLU A 407 18.15 10.85 5.70
C GLU A 407 18.94 9.57 5.44
N GLN A 408 20.11 9.39 6.07
CA GLN A 408 20.82 8.10 6.04
C GLN A 408 20.02 7.00 6.74
N HIS A 409 20.40 5.74 6.55
CA HIS A 409 19.98 4.63 7.39
C HIS A 409 20.54 4.78 8.83
N TYR A 410 19.69 4.63 9.83
CA TYR A 410 20.02 4.68 11.26
C TYR A 410 19.75 3.33 11.94
N GLY A 411 20.80 2.55 12.22
CA GLY A 411 20.73 1.42 13.16
C GLY A 411 20.63 1.87 14.62
N VAL A 412 21.07 3.09 14.93
CA VAL A 412 21.01 3.67 16.27
C VAL A 412 20.46 5.09 16.24
N ILE A 413 19.44 5.36 17.06
CA ILE A 413 18.85 6.70 17.25
C ILE A 413 18.98 7.12 18.71
N ASN A 414 19.60 8.27 18.95
CA ASN A 414 19.79 8.85 20.30
C ASN A 414 19.44 10.34 20.40
N GLN A 415 18.81 10.91 19.36
CA GLN A 415 18.47 12.34 19.24
C GLN A 415 17.03 12.52 18.77
N ASN A 416 16.34 13.55 19.28
CA ASN A 416 14.92 13.82 19.04
C ASN A 416 14.55 14.25 17.60
N ASN A 417 15.55 14.52 16.75
CA ASN A 417 15.37 15.00 15.37
C ASN A 417 15.98 14.04 14.34
N LYS A 418 16.32 12.82 14.75
CA LYS A 418 16.80 11.76 13.88
C LYS A 418 15.70 10.74 13.69
N THR A 419 15.42 10.39 12.45
CA THR A 419 14.26 9.56 12.07
C THR A 419 14.73 8.48 11.11
N GLN A 420 14.33 7.23 11.38
CA GLN A 420 14.51 6.16 10.42
C GLN A 420 13.41 6.24 9.35
N ILE A 421 13.83 6.46 8.10
CA ILE A 421 12.97 6.49 6.92
C ILE A 421 13.42 5.37 5.99
N TYR A 422 12.52 4.45 5.67
CA TYR A 422 12.70 3.39 4.69
C TYR A 422 12.18 3.86 3.33
N GLU A 423 13.10 4.11 2.39
CA GLU A 423 12.79 4.73 1.11
C GLU A 423 13.88 4.44 0.07
N MET A 424 13.53 4.61 -1.19
CA MET A 424 14.49 4.73 -2.29
C MET A 424 14.67 6.22 -2.60
N VAL A 425 15.93 6.67 -2.69
CA VAL A 425 16.27 8.06 -2.99
C VAL A 425 17.08 8.10 -4.27
N MET A 426 16.56 8.82 -5.26
CA MET A 426 17.22 9.03 -6.54
C MET A 426 18.08 10.30 -6.46
N GLY A 427 19.26 10.23 -7.08
CA GLY A 427 20.14 11.36 -7.30
C GLY A 427 20.32 11.63 -8.78
N ASP A 428 20.50 12.90 -9.13
CA ASP A 428 20.88 13.31 -10.48
C ASP A 428 22.36 13.01 -10.78
N VAL A 429 22.84 13.43 -11.95
CA VAL A 429 24.24 13.26 -12.38
C VAL A 429 25.25 13.99 -11.49
N ASN A 430 24.83 14.95 -10.66
CA ASN A 430 25.68 15.66 -9.70
C ASN A 430 25.64 15.03 -8.30
N GLY A 431 24.76 14.05 -8.08
CA GLY A 431 24.54 13.45 -6.77
C GLY A 431 23.57 14.23 -5.86
N ASP A 432 22.81 15.16 -6.43
CA ASP A 432 21.75 15.88 -5.71
C ASP A 432 20.43 15.12 -5.80
N PHE A 433 19.63 15.16 -4.73
CA PHE A 433 18.28 14.61 -4.72
C PHE A 433 17.45 15.19 -5.87
N THR A 434 16.77 14.30 -6.60
CA THR A 434 15.83 14.67 -7.66
C THR A 434 14.54 13.86 -7.52
N SER A 435 13.39 14.50 -7.75
CA SER A 435 12.14 13.76 -7.96
C SER A 435 11.80 13.60 -9.44
N VAL A 436 12.54 14.23 -10.36
CA VAL A 436 12.45 14.05 -11.82
C VAL A 436 13.05 12.69 -12.20
N LEU A 437 12.23 11.84 -12.82
CA LEU A 437 12.56 10.44 -13.09
C LEU A 437 13.63 10.32 -14.18
N GLU A 438 13.53 11.12 -15.25
CA GLU A 438 14.52 11.07 -16.34
C GLU A 438 15.92 11.54 -15.89
N ARG A 439 15.97 12.41 -14.87
CA ARG A 439 17.23 12.88 -14.28
C ARG A 439 17.86 11.89 -13.31
N ALA A 440 17.12 10.87 -12.86
CA ALA A 440 17.67 9.88 -11.93
C ALA A 440 18.85 9.15 -12.58
N ALA A 441 20.04 9.29 -12.02
CA ALA A 441 21.28 8.72 -12.55
C ALA A 441 22.04 7.91 -11.51
N ILE A 442 21.91 8.25 -10.22
CA ILE A 442 22.63 7.63 -9.13
C ILE A 442 21.63 7.20 -8.06
N LEU A 443 21.81 6.00 -7.50
CA LEU A 443 21.07 5.58 -6.31
C LEU A 443 21.73 6.18 -5.07
N LEU A 444 21.12 7.20 -4.49
CA LEU A 444 21.66 7.85 -3.27
C LEU A 444 21.44 6.97 -2.04
N LYS A 445 20.29 6.31 -1.97
CA LYS A 445 19.90 5.42 -0.87
C LYS A 445 18.83 4.44 -1.33
N ASP A 446 18.91 3.21 -0.84
CA ASP A 446 17.80 2.25 -0.84
C ASP A 446 17.98 1.34 0.38
N ASN A 447 17.32 1.75 1.47
CA ASN A 447 17.29 1.00 2.71
C ASN A 447 15.91 0.35 2.93
N ARG A 448 15.07 0.24 1.90
CA ARG A 448 13.75 -0.42 2.01
C ARG A 448 13.96 -1.86 2.45
N ILE A 449 13.15 -2.34 3.40
CA ILE A 449 13.41 -3.60 4.09
C ILE A 449 13.26 -4.76 3.09
N PRO A 450 14.30 -5.56 2.80
CA PRO A 450 14.21 -6.67 1.85
C PRO A 450 13.26 -7.78 2.32
N PRO A 451 12.79 -8.65 1.42
CA PRO A 451 12.03 -9.84 1.80
C PRO A 451 12.94 -10.92 2.41
N ILE A 452 12.34 -11.92 3.07
CA ILE A 452 13.06 -13.12 3.50
C ILE A 452 13.70 -13.84 2.29
N GLY A 453 14.92 -14.33 2.47
CA GLY A 453 15.71 -14.99 1.42
C GLY A 453 16.53 -14.03 0.53
N PHE A 454 16.42 -12.72 0.72
CA PHE A 454 17.11 -11.74 -0.10
C PHE A 454 18.62 -11.71 0.16
N THR A 455 19.43 -11.88 -0.89
CA THR A 455 20.90 -11.90 -0.77
C THR A 455 21.59 -10.97 -1.75
N THR A 456 22.80 -10.54 -1.40
CA THR A 456 23.66 -9.70 -2.26
C THR A 456 24.34 -10.48 -3.39
N THR A 457 24.28 -11.81 -3.35
CA THR A 457 24.87 -12.71 -4.35
C THR A 457 23.88 -13.19 -5.40
N ALA A 458 22.61 -12.79 -5.31
CA ALA A 458 21.58 -13.20 -6.23
C ALA A 458 21.81 -12.64 -7.65
N PRO A 459 21.43 -13.37 -8.73
CA PRO A 459 21.74 -12.98 -10.12
C PRO A 459 21.23 -11.60 -10.57
N MET A 460 20.17 -11.11 -9.94
CA MET A 460 19.48 -9.85 -10.25
C MET A 460 19.77 -8.74 -9.23
N TYR A 461 20.73 -8.96 -8.32
CA TYR A 461 21.06 -8.01 -7.26
C TYR A 461 21.47 -6.63 -7.79
N ASP A 462 22.05 -6.58 -8.99
CA ASP A 462 22.40 -5.36 -9.72
C ASP A 462 21.21 -4.40 -9.94
N THR A 463 19.99 -4.91 -9.98
CA THR A 463 18.77 -4.10 -10.10
C THR A 463 18.07 -3.80 -8.78
N VAL A 464 18.48 -4.45 -7.68
CA VAL A 464 17.80 -4.37 -6.38
C VAL A 464 18.76 -4.06 -5.24
N VAL A 465 19.85 -3.36 -5.55
CA VAL A 465 20.96 -3.07 -4.64
C VAL A 465 20.45 -2.47 -3.31
N ILE A 466 21.12 -2.82 -2.22
CA ILE A 466 20.94 -2.19 -0.90
C ILE A 466 22.01 -1.12 -0.77
N SER A 467 21.66 0.08 -0.32
CA SER A 467 22.66 1.15 -0.16
C SER A 467 23.73 0.81 0.88
N ALA A 468 24.91 1.39 0.68
CA ALA A 468 26.10 1.07 1.49
C ALA A 468 25.92 1.38 2.98
N ASP A 469 25.14 2.40 3.32
CA ASP A 469 24.80 2.77 4.71
C ASP A 469 23.95 1.69 5.40
N ALA A 470 22.95 1.14 4.73
CA ALA A 470 22.15 0.03 5.25
C ALA A 470 22.96 -1.28 5.31
N LEU A 471 23.82 -1.56 4.33
CA LEU A 471 24.71 -2.74 4.37
C LEU A 471 25.75 -2.68 5.50
N ALA A 472 26.15 -1.48 5.91
CA ALA A 472 27.05 -1.25 7.03
C ALA A 472 26.38 -1.52 8.39
N ASP A 473 25.05 -1.57 8.43
CA ASP A 473 24.32 -2.07 9.59
C ASP A 473 24.53 -3.58 9.74
N ALA A 474 24.79 -4.00 10.98
CA ALA A 474 25.11 -5.37 11.31
C ALA A 474 23.88 -6.28 11.28
N ASP A 475 22.69 -5.75 11.53
CA ASP A 475 21.45 -6.53 11.58
C ASP A 475 20.50 -6.30 10.38
N PHE A 476 20.73 -5.28 9.55
CA PHE A 476 19.92 -5.04 8.36
C PHE A 476 19.99 -6.23 7.39
N ASN A 477 18.84 -6.88 7.21
CA ASN A 477 18.67 -8.11 6.46
C ASN A 477 19.59 -9.27 6.92
N LYS A 478 20.06 -9.26 8.16
CA LYS A 478 20.99 -10.27 8.69
C LYS A 478 20.52 -10.86 10.03
N ILE A 479 20.92 -12.10 10.31
CA ILE A 479 20.97 -12.67 11.65
C ILE A 479 22.40 -13.14 11.90
N GLY A 480 23.11 -12.44 12.78
CA GLY A 480 24.55 -12.61 12.92
C GLY A 480 25.25 -12.23 11.60
N SER A 481 25.94 -13.18 10.97
CA SER A 481 26.63 -12.95 9.68
C SER A 481 25.88 -13.52 8.47
N VAL A 482 24.65 -14.00 8.64
CA VAL A 482 23.86 -14.64 7.57
C VAL A 482 22.85 -13.64 7.02
N GLU A 483 22.92 -13.37 5.72
CA GLU A 483 21.96 -12.50 5.00
C GLU A 483 20.61 -13.21 4.74
N GLY A 484 19.60 -12.43 4.35
CA GLY A 484 18.29 -12.94 3.93
C GLY A 484 17.28 -13.05 5.06
N SER A 485 17.47 -12.32 6.15
CA SER A 485 16.54 -12.35 7.28
C SER A 485 15.22 -11.63 7.00
N GLY A 486 15.22 -10.65 6.08
CA GLY A 486 14.07 -9.76 5.84
C GLY A 486 13.72 -8.86 7.03
N ILE A 487 14.69 -8.60 7.92
CA ILE A 487 14.51 -7.86 9.18
C ILE A 487 15.39 -6.62 9.20
N ASP A 488 14.94 -5.58 9.91
CA ASP A 488 15.78 -4.49 10.41
C ASP A 488 15.52 -4.28 11.92
N GLU A 489 16.56 -3.95 12.69
CA GLU A 489 16.44 -3.67 14.12
C GLU A 489 16.98 -2.26 14.48
N VAL A 490 16.09 -1.29 14.68
CA VAL A 490 16.49 0.06 15.07
C VAL A 490 16.64 0.17 16.58
N ILE A 491 17.85 0.49 17.05
CA ILE A 491 18.17 0.63 18.48
C ILE A 491 18.03 2.10 18.91
N PHE A 492 17.10 2.36 19.83
CA PHE A 492 16.94 3.66 20.47
C PHE A 492 17.74 3.72 21.78
N LYS A 493 18.71 4.63 21.84
CA LYS A 493 19.52 4.93 23.04
C LYS A 493 19.11 6.30 23.56
N ILE A 494 18.07 6.33 24.39
CA ILE A 494 17.38 7.57 24.80
C ILE A 494 18.01 8.10 26.09
N PRO A 495 18.62 9.30 26.07
CA PRO A 495 19.08 9.92 27.32
C PRO A 495 17.89 10.24 28.21
N VAL A 496 17.86 9.67 29.42
CA VAL A 496 16.78 9.89 30.41
C VAL A 496 17.21 10.79 31.55
N ALA A 497 18.44 11.32 31.54
CA ALA A 497 18.95 12.36 32.44
C ALA A 497 18.64 12.14 33.95
N GLY A 498 18.62 10.88 34.41
CA GLY A 498 18.31 10.55 35.81
C GLY A 498 16.82 10.52 36.16
N TYR A 499 15.91 10.56 35.18
CA TYR A 499 14.47 10.35 35.40
C TYR A 499 14.22 8.98 36.05
N THR A 500 13.53 8.98 37.20
CA THR A 500 13.28 7.79 38.02
C THR A 500 11.81 7.35 38.07
N GLY A 501 10.98 7.86 37.15
CA GLY A 501 9.56 7.59 37.11
C GLY A 501 9.18 6.38 36.26
N THR A 502 7.88 6.17 36.08
CA THR A 502 7.37 5.22 35.08
C THR A 502 7.33 5.91 33.73
N ILE A 503 7.77 5.22 32.69
CA ILE A 503 7.66 5.68 31.31
C ILE A 503 6.67 4.82 30.52
N SER A 504 6.06 5.43 29.51
CA SER A 504 5.35 4.74 28.44
C SER A 504 6.09 4.97 27.13
N VAL A 505 6.35 3.90 26.38
CA VAL A 505 7.00 3.98 25.07
C VAL A 505 6.01 3.48 24.03
N LYS A 506 5.84 4.26 22.96
CA LYS A 506 4.97 3.93 21.84
C LYS A 506 5.80 3.97 20.57
N ALA A 507 5.85 2.86 19.85
CA ALA A 507 6.48 2.78 18.54
C ALA A 507 5.40 2.56 17.47
N LYS A 508 5.56 3.22 16.33
CA LYS A 508 4.63 3.12 15.19
C LYS A 508 5.40 3.13 13.89
N LEU A 509 4.95 2.34 12.93
CA LEU A 509 5.41 2.39 11.55
C LEU A 509 4.31 3.02 10.70
N TYR A 510 4.64 4.13 10.04
CA TYR A 510 3.74 4.85 9.16
C TYR A 510 4.15 4.66 7.70
N TYR A 511 3.19 4.59 6.80
CA TYR A 511 3.40 4.57 5.35
C TYR A 511 2.88 5.87 4.73
N GLN A 512 3.70 6.48 3.88
CA GLN A 512 3.31 7.67 3.11
C GLN A 512 3.50 7.37 1.62
N ALA A 513 2.38 7.38 0.88
CA ALA A 513 2.41 7.13 -0.56
C ALA A 513 3.03 8.31 -1.32
N VAL A 514 2.65 9.54 -0.95
CA VAL A 514 3.02 10.77 -1.67
C VAL A 514 3.51 11.80 -0.65
N PRO A 515 4.78 11.75 -0.25
CA PRO A 515 5.32 12.69 0.72
C PRO A 515 5.42 14.10 0.12
N PRO A 516 5.15 15.17 0.89
CA PRO A 516 5.21 16.54 0.38
C PRO A 516 6.55 16.87 -0.28
N LYS A 517 7.67 16.39 0.29
CA LYS A 517 9.02 16.55 -0.25
C LYS A 517 9.15 16.11 -1.71
N TRP A 518 8.50 15.01 -2.08
CA TRP A 518 8.55 14.49 -3.46
C TRP A 518 7.90 15.46 -4.46
N LEU A 519 6.92 16.23 -4.00
CA LEU A 519 6.13 17.16 -4.81
C LEU A 519 6.74 18.56 -4.89
N ASP A 520 7.70 18.89 -4.01
CA ASP A 520 8.27 20.24 -3.91
C ASP A 520 8.76 20.75 -5.29
N GLU A 521 9.57 19.95 -5.99
CA GLU A 521 10.08 20.31 -7.32
C GLU A 521 8.94 20.45 -8.36
N MET A 522 8.00 19.49 -8.39
CA MET A 522 6.87 19.52 -9.33
C MET A 522 5.99 20.75 -9.12
N PHE A 523 5.72 21.13 -7.88
CA PHE A 523 4.83 22.24 -7.54
C PHE A 523 5.44 23.62 -7.78
N THR A 524 6.72 23.71 -8.15
CA THR A 524 7.31 24.95 -8.70
C THR A 524 6.88 25.24 -10.14
N LEU A 525 6.38 24.23 -10.86
CA LEU A 525 5.95 24.34 -12.25
C LEU A 525 4.43 24.60 -12.35
N ASN A 526 3.96 25.01 -13.53
CA ASN A 526 2.54 25.22 -13.79
C ASN A 526 2.13 24.55 -15.09
N SER A 527 1.05 23.77 -15.02
CA SER A 527 0.35 23.18 -16.15
C SER A 527 -1.04 22.76 -15.68
N ALA A 528 -1.98 22.57 -16.61
CA ALA A 528 -3.32 22.13 -16.24
C ALA A 528 -3.32 20.84 -15.39
N ALA A 529 -2.45 19.87 -15.71
CA ALA A 529 -2.34 18.62 -14.96
C ALA A 529 -1.72 18.83 -13.57
N ILE A 530 -0.63 19.60 -13.48
CA ILE A 530 0.05 19.90 -12.20
C ILE A 530 -0.88 20.70 -11.28
N ASP A 531 -1.55 21.73 -11.80
CA ASP A 531 -2.43 22.60 -11.03
C ASP A 531 -3.67 21.83 -10.54
N THR A 532 -4.22 20.95 -11.39
CA THR A 532 -5.33 20.06 -11.00
C THR A 532 -4.93 19.15 -9.85
N PHE A 533 -3.80 18.43 -9.98
CA PHE A 533 -3.33 17.55 -8.91
C PHE A 533 -2.95 18.32 -7.64
N ARG A 534 -2.30 19.49 -7.76
CA ARG A 534 -1.96 20.35 -6.63
C ARG A 534 -3.21 20.71 -5.82
N ASN A 535 -4.28 21.15 -6.49
CA ASN A 535 -5.53 21.50 -5.82
C ASN A 535 -6.15 20.31 -5.09
N MET A 536 -6.17 19.14 -5.74
CA MET A 536 -6.68 17.90 -5.12
C MET A 536 -5.83 17.48 -3.92
N TYR A 537 -4.50 17.52 -4.03
CA TYR A 537 -3.56 17.15 -2.97
C TYR A 537 -3.67 18.09 -1.75
N MET A 538 -3.81 19.40 -1.98
CA MET A 538 -3.96 20.36 -0.89
C MET A 538 -5.27 20.17 -0.14
N ALA A 539 -6.35 19.80 -0.84
CA ALA A 539 -7.65 19.51 -0.25
C ALA A 539 -7.77 18.11 0.37
N ALA A 540 -6.90 17.16 0.01
CA ALA A 540 -6.95 15.78 0.48
C ALA A 540 -6.54 15.63 1.96
N ASP A 541 -7.07 14.60 2.60
CA ASP A 541 -6.50 14.05 3.82
C ASP A 541 -5.14 13.42 3.50
N LYS A 542 -4.09 13.94 4.14
CA LYS A 542 -2.69 13.56 3.92
C LYS A 542 -2.11 12.79 5.10
N ASP A 543 -2.96 12.41 6.06
CA ASP A 543 -2.58 11.60 7.21
C ASP A 543 -1.84 10.34 6.71
N PRO A 544 -0.60 10.08 7.19
CA PRO A 544 0.11 8.88 6.81
C PRO A 544 -0.59 7.64 7.39
N ILE A 545 -0.61 6.56 6.63
CA ILE A 545 -1.31 5.34 7.01
C ILE A 545 -0.52 4.62 8.10
N LEU A 546 -1.15 4.36 9.24
CA LEU A 546 -0.56 3.52 10.28
C LEU A 546 -0.50 2.07 9.79
N VAL A 547 0.72 1.54 9.65
CA VAL A 547 1.01 0.16 9.24
C VAL A 547 0.99 -0.76 10.44
N ALA A 548 1.78 -0.44 11.46
CA ALA A 548 1.89 -1.24 12.67
C ALA A 548 2.23 -0.35 13.87
N ALA A 549 1.92 -0.83 15.07
CA ALA A 549 2.24 -0.15 16.31
C ALA A 549 2.46 -1.16 17.43
N ASP A 550 3.34 -0.82 18.36
CA ASP A 550 3.51 -1.54 19.62
C ASP A 550 3.80 -0.54 20.74
N SER A 551 3.51 -0.92 21.98
CA SER A 551 3.70 -0.05 23.12
C SER A 551 4.07 -0.81 24.39
N LEU A 552 4.94 -0.19 25.17
CA LEU A 552 5.31 -0.61 26.51
C LEU A 552 4.77 0.42 27.50
N THR A 553 4.10 -0.06 28.55
CA THR A 553 3.53 0.78 29.61
C THR A 553 4.14 0.38 30.95
N ASP A 554 4.17 1.34 31.88
CA ASP A 554 4.71 1.17 33.24
C ASP A 554 6.16 0.67 33.30
N VAL A 555 7.00 1.02 32.31
CA VAL A 555 8.42 0.66 32.34
C VAL A 555 9.11 1.53 33.38
N LEU A 556 9.83 0.91 34.32
CA LEU A 556 10.54 1.64 35.38
C LEU A 556 11.87 2.16 34.84
N SER A 557 11.98 3.46 34.58
CA SER A 557 13.27 4.10 34.38
C SER A 557 13.86 4.44 35.75
N GLY A 558 15.08 3.99 36.03
CA GLY A 558 15.76 4.28 37.30
C GLY A 558 15.91 3.07 38.19
N LEU A 559 16.98 2.30 37.96
CA LEU A 559 17.69 1.58 39.02
C LEU A 559 18.71 2.54 39.66
N ASN A 560 18.27 3.73 40.11
CA ASN A 560 19.16 4.61 40.85
C ASN A 560 19.23 4.15 42.30
N GLN A 561 20.41 3.61 42.63
CA GLN A 561 20.92 3.21 43.93
C GLN A 561 19.96 2.39 44.79
N ILE A 562 20.46 1.23 45.18
CA ILE A 562 20.25 0.68 46.50
C ILE A 562 20.67 1.78 47.50
N ALA A 563 19.85 2.81 47.71
CA ALA A 563 19.93 3.60 48.92
C ALA A 563 19.74 2.58 50.04
N ASP A 564 20.65 2.58 51.01
CA ASP A 564 20.75 1.66 52.15
C ASP A 564 19.43 1.50 52.92
N ALA A 565 18.45 0.85 52.31
CA ALA A 565 17.15 0.53 52.87
C ALA A 565 17.20 -0.85 53.53
N ASN A 566 18.36 -1.25 54.07
CA ASN A 566 18.50 -2.52 54.76
C ASN A 566 17.51 -2.70 55.91
N ASN A 567 16.86 -1.62 56.37
CA ASN A 567 15.87 -1.69 57.44
C ASN A 567 14.41 -1.42 57.07
N ALA A 568 14.06 -0.91 55.88
CA ALA A 568 12.66 -0.54 55.58
C ALA A 568 11.88 -1.59 54.78
N PHE A 569 12.55 -2.30 53.86
CA PHE A 569 11.94 -3.32 53.02
C PHE A 569 12.93 -4.47 52.79
N GLN A 570 12.65 -5.61 53.41
CA GLN A 570 13.50 -6.81 53.32
C GLN A 570 12.75 -7.90 52.56
N VAL A 571 13.44 -8.62 51.69
CA VAL A 571 12.89 -9.74 50.92
C VAL A 571 13.84 -10.92 51.02
N TRP A 572 13.32 -12.12 51.27
CA TRP A 572 14.10 -13.34 51.33
C TRP A 572 13.25 -14.59 51.05
N PRO A 573 13.82 -15.63 50.43
CA PRO A 573 15.12 -15.60 49.75
C PRO A 573 15.08 -14.71 48.50
N THR A 574 16.19 -14.03 48.18
CA THR A 574 16.35 -13.27 46.93
C THR A 574 16.84 -14.14 45.77
N ILE A 575 17.18 -15.41 46.04
CA ILE A 575 17.52 -16.42 45.04
C ILE A 575 16.76 -17.70 45.44
N THR A 576 15.87 -18.22 44.59
CA THR A 576 14.98 -19.34 44.95
C THR A 576 14.61 -20.19 43.76
N SER A 577 14.45 -21.50 43.93
CA SER A 577 13.74 -22.36 42.97
C SER A 577 12.24 -22.47 43.30
N GLY A 578 11.84 -21.99 44.47
CA GLY A 578 10.47 -22.04 44.97
C GLY A 578 9.54 -20.99 44.33
N ARG A 579 8.23 -21.19 44.50
CA ARG A 579 7.20 -20.23 44.07
C ARG A 579 6.90 -19.15 45.10
N GLU A 580 7.45 -19.24 46.32
CA GLU A 580 7.17 -18.30 47.39
C GLU A 580 8.43 -17.58 47.86
N ILE A 581 8.29 -16.29 48.10
CA ILE A 581 9.25 -15.47 48.83
C ILE A 581 8.55 -14.80 50.01
N ASN A 582 9.34 -14.48 51.03
CA ASN A 582 8.88 -13.67 52.14
C ASN A 582 9.40 -12.24 51.97
N PHE A 583 8.63 -11.27 52.46
CA PHE A 583 9.07 -9.90 52.58
C PHE A 583 8.57 -9.27 53.88
N SER A 584 9.31 -8.31 54.42
CA SER A 584 8.85 -7.49 55.53
C SER A 584 8.92 -6.01 55.22
N ILE A 585 7.90 -5.31 55.70
CA ILE A 585 7.77 -3.87 55.59
C ILE A 585 7.95 -3.28 56.98
N ARG A 586 8.93 -2.39 57.12
CA ARG A 586 9.33 -1.74 58.37
C ARG A 586 9.34 -0.20 58.24
N THR A 587 8.76 0.34 57.17
CA THR A 587 8.53 1.78 57.01
C THR A 587 7.39 2.28 57.90
N ASN A 588 7.44 3.54 58.30
CA ASN A 588 6.34 4.26 58.96
C ASN A 588 5.39 4.92 57.96
N GLU A 589 5.76 4.93 56.67
CA GLU A 589 4.95 5.50 55.60
C GLU A 589 3.77 4.57 55.25
N PRO A 590 2.57 5.11 55.00
CA PRO A 590 1.43 4.35 54.47
C PRO A 590 1.80 3.57 53.21
N VAL A 591 1.56 2.25 53.23
CA VAL A 591 1.80 1.37 52.09
C VAL A 591 0.60 1.41 51.15
N ILE A 592 0.85 1.75 49.89
CA ILE A 592 -0.15 1.77 48.83
C ILE A 592 -0.27 0.37 48.21
N SER A 593 0.86 -0.22 47.81
CA SER A 593 0.89 -1.52 47.13
C SER A 593 2.23 -2.23 47.21
N VAL A 594 2.20 -3.53 46.96
CA VAL A 594 3.40 -4.34 46.64
C VAL A 594 3.18 -4.98 45.27
N SER A 595 4.09 -4.77 44.33
CA SER A 595 3.96 -5.21 42.94
C SER A 595 5.17 -6.01 42.47
N LEU A 596 4.95 -7.00 41.62
CA LEU A 596 6.02 -7.80 41.01
C LEU A 596 6.16 -7.44 39.53
N TYR A 597 7.40 -7.23 39.09
CA TYR A 597 7.76 -6.94 37.70
C TYR A 597 8.78 -7.96 37.18
N THR A 598 8.79 -8.19 35.87
CA THR A 598 9.90 -8.87 35.20
C THR A 598 11.16 -7.97 35.20
N SER A 599 12.34 -8.53 34.89
CA SER A 599 13.57 -7.75 34.68
C SER A 599 13.43 -6.66 33.62
N ASN A 600 12.51 -6.84 32.66
CA ASN A 600 12.28 -5.91 31.56
C ASN A 600 11.17 -4.90 31.89
N GLY A 601 10.78 -4.79 33.17
CA GLY A 601 9.84 -3.78 33.66
C GLY A 601 8.36 -4.11 33.43
N LYS A 602 8.00 -5.27 32.86
CA LYS A 602 6.60 -5.67 32.70
C LYS A 602 6.00 -6.03 34.05
N LYS A 603 4.91 -5.38 34.44
CA LYS A 603 4.17 -5.71 35.66
C LYS A 603 3.47 -7.06 35.53
N ILE A 604 3.67 -7.91 36.52
CA ILE A 604 3.13 -9.28 36.57
C ILE A 604 1.92 -9.35 37.48
N SER A 605 2.03 -8.78 38.68
CA SER A 605 0.97 -8.84 39.70
C SER A 605 1.11 -7.71 40.71
N GLN A 606 0.04 -7.43 41.46
CA GLN A 606 0.01 -6.40 42.51
C GLN A 606 -0.89 -6.84 43.68
N MET A 607 -0.45 -6.56 44.91
CA MET A 607 -1.24 -6.62 46.13
C MET A 607 -1.64 -5.22 46.59
N ASN A 608 -2.95 -5.00 46.78
CA ASN A 608 -3.52 -3.73 47.23
C ASN A 608 -3.95 -3.77 48.70
N ASN A 609 -3.72 -2.67 49.44
CA ASN A 609 -4.46 -2.27 50.64
C ASN A 609 -4.59 -3.30 51.80
N ARG A 610 -3.68 -4.28 51.93
CA ARG A 610 -3.74 -5.31 52.99
C ARG A 610 -2.42 -5.68 53.65
N THR A 611 -1.33 -4.96 53.39
CA THR A 611 -0.01 -5.35 53.90
C THR A 611 0.29 -4.64 55.21
N THR A 612 0.01 -5.32 56.33
CA THR A 612 0.36 -4.86 57.67
C THR A 612 1.86 -4.98 57.92
N LYS A 613 2.41 -4.08 58.77
CA LYS A 613 3.77 -4.22 59.33
C LYS A 613 3.98 -5.66 59.79
N GLY A 614 5.05 -6.32 59.34
CA GLY A 614 5.30 -7.75 59.61
C GLY A 614 5.86 -8.53 58.42
N ILE A 615 5.97 -9.86 58.57
CA ILE A 615 6.42 -10.79 57.53
C ILE A 615 5.21 -11.21 56.69
N ASN A 616 5.32 -11.03 55.38
CA ASN A 616 4.30 -11.33 54.38
C ASN A 616 4.89 -12.25 53.30
N LYS A 617 4.03 -12.94 52.55
CA LYS A 617 4.43 -13.82 51.44
C LYS A 617 4.05 -13.24 50.09
N TYR A 618 4.85 -13.52 49.06
CA TYR A 618 4.56 -13.17 47.67
C TYR A 618 4.83 -14.36 46.75
N SER A 619 3.90 -14.65 45.84
CA SER A 619 4.02 -15.76 44.88
C SER A 619 4.67 -15.31 43.57
N LEU A 620 5.71 -16.04 43.14
CA LEU A 620 6.42 -15.84 41.88
C LEU A 620 5.81 -16.71 40.76
N PRO A 621 5.89 -16.27 39.49
CA PRO A 621 5.49 -17.07 38.32
C PRO A 621 6.30 -18.36 38.20
N ASP A 622 5.82 -19.32 37.42
CA ASP A 622 6.50 -20.62 37.21
C ASP A 622 7.80 -20.51 36.43
N VAL A 623 7.90 -19.53 35.54
CA VAL A 623 9.04 -19.33 34.65
C VAL A 623 10.29 -18.90 35.44
N ALA A 624 11.43 -19.52 35.16
CA ALA A 624 12.72 -19.08 35.67
C ALA A 624 13.05 -17.68 35.11
N GLY A 625 13.67 -16.82 35.91
CA GLY A 625 13.94 -15.45 35.49
C GLY A 625 14.31 -14.52 36.62
N THR A 626 14.67 -13.30 36.25
CA THR A 626 14.89 -12.20 37.20
C THR A 626 13.61 -11.41 37.37
N TYR A 627 13.24 -11.17 38.63
CA TYR A 627 12.06 -10.41 39.03
C TYR A 627 12.44 -9.23 39.94
N LEU A 628 11.60 -8.21 39.95
CA LEU A 628 11.71 -7.04 40.82
C LEU A 628 10.43 -6.93 41.67
N LEU A 629 10.57 -7.01 42.99
CA LEU A 629 9.48 -6.73 43.92
C LEU A 629 9.56 -5.27 44.37
N LYS A 630 8.50 -4.50 44.07
CA LYS A 630 8.35 -3.08 44.39
C LYS A 630 7.38 -2.90 45.55
N LEU A 631 7.79 -2.19 46.59
CA LEU A 631 6.92 -1.63 47.63
C LEU A 631 6.66 -0.16 47.30
N THR A 632 5.40 0.24 47.19
CA THR A 632 4.98 1.63 46.97
C THR A 632 4.39 2.19 48.26
N THR A 633 4.93 3.30 48.76
CA THR A 633 4.39 4.06 49.90
C THR A 633 3.79 5.38 49.43
N SER A 634 3.18 6.15 50.34
CA SER A 634 2.67 7.49 50.03
C SER A 634 3.76 8.50 49.64
N GLU A 635 5.03 8.22 49.93
CA GLU A 635 6.13 9.16 49.70
C GLU A 635 7.16 8.65 48.68
N LYS A 636 7.42 7.33 48.63
CA LYS A 636 8.45 6.76 47.75
C LYS A 636 8.23 5.29 47.45
N SER A 637 9.12 4.70 46.66
CA SER A 637 9.11 3.27 46.34
C SER A 637 10.42 2.60 46.72
N TYR A 638 10.34 1.34 47.16
CA TYR A 638 11.47 0.47 47.46
C TYR A 638 11.47 -0.74 46.55
N TYR A 639 12.66 -1.26 46.20
CA TYR A 639 12.80 -2.37 45.27
C TYR A 639 13.74 -3.46 45.81
N LYS A 640 13.42 -4.72 45.52
CA LYS A 640 14.32 -5.86 45.74
C LYS A 640 14.31 -6.80 44.54
N LYS A 641 15.52 -7.12 44.06
CA LYS A 641 15.76 -8.11 43.01
C LYS A 641 15.61 -9.52 43.57
N ILE A 642 14.93 -10.37 42.81
CA ILE A 642 14.73 -11.78 43.10
C ILE A 642 15.13 -12.58 41.86
N ILE A 643 15.94 -13.62 42.04
CA ILE A 643 16.34 -14.54 40.98
C ILE A 643 15.62 -15.86 41.21
N LYS A 644 14.81 -16.29 40.24
CA LYS A 644 14.23 -17.63 40.21
C LYS A 644 14.99 -18.49 39.21
N TYR A 645 15.54 -19.61 39.65
CA TYR A 645 16.33 -20.53 38.83
C TYR A 645 15.66 -21.90 38.71
#